data_AF-A0A1G5LQF3-F1
#
_entry.id   AF-A0A1G5LQF3-F1
#
_cell.length_a   1.000
_cell.length_b   1.000
_cell.length_c   1.000
_cell.angle_alpha   90.00
_cell.angle_beta   90.00
_cell.angle_gamma   90.00
#
_symmetry.space_group_name_H-M   'P 1'
#
loop_
_entity.id
_entity.type
_entity.pdbx_description
1 polymer ?
#
loop_
_entity_poly.entity_id
_entity_poly.type
_entity_poly.pdbx_seq_one_letter_code
_entity_poly.pdbx_strand_id
1 'polypeptide(L)'
;MTSVHHLEGAGSHPSPAEHDAVIGALGGLGEQVDCHGLRRLSLEGPQVLWLVVGGALDLFAVDAAEQGHWHFLGRLEPGTLLLGPVEGPRHTLIGRPLQECVLRRIPLRELYRPEYVDTAAYGGQYPSWYDTGDTALSLLEHAVALGVGRSRQVLFEAPLDGRTTVDETVADDDILWLPVSPGSVQYGAAYSAEAAGDLLVDGTLWQAMVNQQYRLLSALDRWIERMELAHEDRTAAGIKAGEAVRDEADRTLVSSIGRSRRASSRAAGASDDATYAACRLVAEAAGITLAEPSKSGVVSDRIDPVERVAVGSRIRTRPVRLDRRWWRENTGPLVGHRAASGAPVALLWRRGGYDAVNPVTGRRTRVDAANAEEFEQRAVMFYRPLPERPMGKWQLLRFSLRGTRPDMRNLALAGVVTVALGALVPIATGQVLGVYVPNAENSLIVQVSLAVIVTSIVSAVFMLMQNLTILRMEGRIESTLQPAVWDRLLRLPTKFFTERSTGELASAAMGISAIRRVLSGIGPIAVQAGTVGAMNLVLLFCFSIPLAFTAIAMLIVIAVVFLTMGLWELRWQRRLVELGNKLNNQAFQTLRGLPKLRVAAAESFAYAAWAGEFARSRELQQRAGRIKNLTTVLNAVYLPLCSLAMFVLLAGPARGSMSAGAFLTFNTSVTMLLTSITQLTGAFVSAAAVLPMFEQIKPVLDEAPEVRGASTQPGVLSGEIEARNLSFRYTDDGPLVLDDVSLQVRPGEFVAIVGPSGCGKSTLLRLLIGFDKPVSGSVLYDGQDLASLDQAAVRRSCGVVLQNAQPFTGSILDCICGAEVFTQEEAWEAAAMAGLAEDIKRMPMGLHTMIAGGGSISGGQRQRLMIAQALVRRPRILFFDEATSALDNETQRIVIESTRALNATRVVIAHRLSTVLDADRVIVMSDGRVVQQGPPAELLADTNGRLHELVRRQMR
;
A
#
# COMPACT_ATOMS: atom_id res chain seq x y z
N MET A 1 -25.20 -14.36 55.46
CA MET A 1 -23.75 -14.34 55.69
C MET A 1 -23.05 -14.81 54.43
N THR A 2 -22.05 -14.08 53.96
CA THR A 2 -20.88 -14.56 53.18
C THR A 2 -21.04 -15.62 52.07
N SER A 3 -20.85 -15.13 50.83
CA SER A 3 -19.86 -15.61 49.83
C SER A 3 -19.89 -17.03 49.24
N VAL A 4 -19.89 -17.05 47.89
CA VAL A 4 -19.09 -17.92 46.98
C VAL A 4 -19.43 -19.43 46.92
N HIS A 5 -19.97 -19.86 45.77
CA HIS A 5 -19.24 -20.71 44.81
C HIS A 5 -19.94 -20.77 43.43
N HIS A 6 -19.15 -20.82 42.35
CA HIS A 6 -19.61 -21.17 40.99
C HIS A 6 -19.85 -22.68 40.85
N LEU A 7 -20.86 -23.09 40.06
CA LEU A 7 -20.66 -23.71 38.73
C LEU A 7 -21.99 -24.10 38.04
N GLU A 8 -21.97 -24.03 36.70
CA GLU A 8 -22.84 -24.71 35.72
C GLU A 8 -24.34 -24.35 35.59
N GLY A 9 -24.83 -24.42 34.33
CA GLY A 9 -26.19 -24.08 33.89
C GLY A 9 -26.19 -23.07 32.73
N ALA A 10 -27.04 -23.17 31.70
CA ALA A 10 -28.06 -24.18 31.41
C ALA A 10 -28.34 -24.28 29.90
N GLY A 11 -28.85 -25.43 29.47
CA GLY A 11 -29.53 -25.58 28.17
C GLY A 11 -31.05 -25.46 28.31
N SER A 12 -31.70 -25.07 27.21
CA SER A 12 -33.14 -25.20 26.91
C SER A 12 -34.16 -24.63 27.91
N HIS A 13 -34.66 -23.42 27.62
CA HIS A 13 -36.09 -23.16 27.31
C HIS A 13 -36.20 -21.82 26.58
N PRO A 14 -37.03 -21.67 25.52
CA PRO A 14 -37.27 -20.37 24.89
C PRO A 14 -38.19 -19.53 25.79
N SER A 15 -37.72 -18.33 26.19
CA SER A 15 -38.53 -17.35 26.92
C SER A 15 -39.59 -16.71 26.02
N PRO A 16 -40.79 -16.39 26.52
CA PRO A 16 -41.80 -15.68 25.75
C PRO A 16 -41.30 -14.27 25.42
N ALA A 17 -41.50 -13.83 24.18
CA ALA A 17 -41.18 -12.47 23.77
C ALA A 17 -42.09 -11.47 24.49
N GLU A 18 -41.48 -10.37 24.97
CA GLU A 18 -42.21 -9.20 25.45
C GLU A 18 -43.17 -8.75 24.35
N HIS A 19 -44.47 -8.75 24.63
CA HIS A 19 -45.45 -8.25 23.67
C HIS A 19 -45.28 -6.74 23.52
N ASP A 20 -44.96 -6.31 22.31
CA ASP A 20 -44.90 -4.90 21.94
C ASP A 20 -46.24 -4.24 22.28
N ALA A 21 -46.21 -3.16 23.06
CA ALA A 21 -47.40 -2.46 23.50
C ALA A 21 -48.27 -1.93 22.34
N VAL A 22 -47.67 -1.57 21.20
CA VAL A 22 -48.39 -1.13 19.99
C VAL A 22 -49.08 -2.31 19.32
N ILE A 23 -48.42 -3.47 19.23
CA ILE A 23 -49.02 -4.70 18.69
C ILE A 23 -50.11 -5.23 19.64
N GLY A 24 -49.91 -5.15 20.95
CA GLY A 24 -50.91 -5.51 21.95
C GLY A 24 -52.15 -4.60 21.92
N ALA A 25 -51.96 -3.31 21.66
CA ALA A 25 -53.03 -2.32 21.57
C ALA A 25 -53.81 -2.35 20.24
N LEU A 26 -53.10 -2.44 19.11
CA LEU A 26 -53.66 -2.23 17.77
C LEU A 26 -53.59 -3.45 16.85
N GLY A 27 -52.82 -4.50 17.17
CA GLY A 27 -52.62 -5.67 16.30
C GLY A 27 -53.87 -6.54 16.08
N GLY A 28 -54.92 -6.32 16.87
CA GLY A 28 -56.26 -6.90 16.71
C GLY A 28 -57.27 -6.04 15.94
N LEU A 29 -56.90 -4.81 15.53
CA LEU A 29 -57.75 -3.90 14.73
C LEU A 29 -57.37 -3.97 13.25
N GLY A 30 -58.31 -3.60 12.37
CA GLY A 30 -58.11 -3.60 10.93
C GLY A 30 -57.95 -4.98 10.28
N GLU A 31 -57.95 -4.97 8.95
CA GLU A 31 -57.81 -6.18 8.13
C GLU A 31 -56.32 -6.58 8.02
N GLN A 32 -56.04 -7.88 8.04
CA GLN A 32 -54.70 -8.40 7.78
C GLN A 32 -54.47 -8.48 6.27
N VAL A 33 -53.40 -7.87 5.79
CA VAL A 33 -53.05 -7.87 4.36
C VAL A 33 -52.15 -9.07 4.05
N ASP A 34 -52.59 -9.91 3.12
CA ASP A 34 -51.78 -11.02 2.62
C ASP A 34 -50.58 -10.49 1.82
N CYS A 35 -49.39 -10.64 2.39
CA CYS A 35 -48.14 -10.17 1.81
C CYS A 35 -47.42 -11.26 0.99
N HIS A 36 -47.98 -12.47 0.87
CA HIS A 36 -47.26 -13.63 0.36
C HIS A 36 -46.95 -13.52 -1.14
N GLY A 37 -45.68 -13.21 -1.46
CA GLY A 37 -45.18 -13.09 -2.83
C GLY A 37 -45.37 -11.71 -3.47
N LEU A 38 -45.92 -10.72 -2.76
CA LEU A 38 -46.03 -9.34 -3.24
C LEU A 38 -44.64 -8.71 -3.39
N ARG A 39 -44.34 -8.20 -4.60
CA ARG A 39 -43.11 -7.43 -4.86
C ARG A 39 -43.26 -5.93 -4.61
N ARG A 40 -44.49 -5.43 -4.54
CA ARG A 40 -44.87 -4.04 -4.24
C ARG A 40 -46.22 -4.02 -3.54
N LEU A 41 -46.41 -3.02 -2.68
CA LEU A 41 -47.66 -2.69 -2.00
C LEU A 41 -47.78 -1.16 -2.03
N SER A 42 -48.77 -0.65 -2.77
CA SER A 42 -49.09 0.78 -2.72
C SER A 42 -49.80 1.05 -1.39
N LEU A 43 -49.34 2.05 -0.65
CA LEU A 43 -49.90 2.37 0.66
C LEU A 43 -51.09 3.30 0.46
N GLU A 44 -52.28 2.84 0.82
CA GLU A 44 -53.49 3.67 0.77
C GLU A 44 -53.49 4.70 1.91
N GLY A 45 -53.97 5.92 1.63
CA GLY A 45 -54.16 7.00 2.60
C GLY A 45 -55.10 8.08 2.07
N PRO A 46 -55.38 9.16 2.84
CA PRO A 46 -54.97 9.35 4.23
C PRO A 46 -55.87 8.66 5.28
N GLN A 47 -57.03 8.10 4.90
CA GLN A 47 -57.99 7.46 5.83
C GLN A 47 -57.56 6.10 6.42
N VAL A 48 -56.31 5.69 6.24
CA VAL A 48 -55.78 4.37 6.61
C VAL A 48 -54.45 4.52 7.36
N LEU A 49 -54.34 3.77 8.45
CA LEU A 49 -53.13 3.56 9.23
C LEU A 49 -52.60 2.15 8.99
N TRP A 50 -51.32 2.03 8.69
CA TRP A 50 -50.62 0.78 8.41
C TRP A 50 -49.77 0.39 9.62
N LEU A 51 -49.90 -0.87 10.09
CA LEU A 51 -49.12 -1.41 11.21
C LEU A 51 -48.36 -2.67 10.77
N VAL A 52 -47.06 -2.70 11.03
CA VAL A 52 -46.25 -3.93 10.91
C VAL A 52 -46.45 -4.78 12.17
N VAL A 53 -46.99 -5.99 12.02
CA VAL A 53 -47.24 -6.93 13.13
C VAL A 53 -46.20 -8.05 13.18
N GLY A 54 -45.60 -8.40 12.03
CA GLY A 54 -44.56 -9.42 11.92
C GLY A 54 -43.69 -9.22 10.67
N GLY A 55 -42.51 -9.86 10.64
CA GLY A 55 -41.52 -9.66 9.58
C GLY A 55 -41.04 -8.21 9.47
N ALA A 56 -40.78 -7.73 8.26
CA ALA A 56 -40.38 -6.33 8.03
C ALA A 56 -40.83 -5.82 6.64
N LEU A 57 -40.98 -4.50 6.52
CA LEU A 57 -41.43 -3.80 5.32
C LEU A 57 -40.36 -2.78 4.88
N ASP A 58 -39.77 -2.95 3.69
CA ASP A 58 -38.86 -1.94 3.12
C ASP A 58 -39.69 -0.81 2.47
N LEU A 59 -39.47 0.44 2.88
CA LEU A 59 -40.22 1.62 2.43
C LEU A 59 -39.43 2.40 1.36
N PHE A 60 -40.11 2.79 0.29
CA PHE A 60 -39.56 3.55 -0.83
C PHE A 60 -40.42 4.78 -1.16
N ALA A 61 -39.78 5.86 -1.58
CA ALA A 61 -40.41 6.96 -2.29
C ALA A 61 -40.33 6.74 -3.80
N VAL A 62 -41.42 7.01 -4.51
CA VAL A 62 -41.52 6.89 -5.97
C VAL A 62 -42.38 8.05 -6.49
N ASP A 63 -42.10 8.55 -7.69
CA ASP A 63 -42.98 9.49 -8.40
C ASP A 63 -44.45 9.04 -8.37
N ALA A 64 -45.39 9.98 -8.27
CA ALA A 64 -46.82 9.72 -8.08
C ALA A 64 -47.47 8.86 -9.19
N ALA A 65 -46.85 8.75 -10.36
CA ALA A 65 -47.25 7.83 -11.43
C ALA A 65 -46.78 6.36 -11.23
N GLU A 66 -46.10 6.06 -10.11
CA GLU A 66 -45.38 4.81 -9.77
C GLU A 66 -44.34 4.35 -10.82
N GLN A 67 -43.91 5.23 -11.73
CA GLN A 67 -43.07 4.90 -12.89
C GLN A 67 -41.61 5.38 -12.77
N GLY A 68 -41.26 6.09 -11.70
CA GLY A 68 -39.93 6.66 -11.46
C GLY A 68 -38.94 5.72 -10.77
N HIS A 69 -37.78 6.29 -10.40
CA HIS A 69 -36.80 5.59 -9.57
C HIS A 69 -37.34 5.38 -8.14
N TRP A 70 -36.88 4.31 -7.48
CA TRP A 70 -37.34 3.96 -6.13
C TRP A 70 -36.28 4.37 -5.10
N HIS A 71 -36.52 5.48 -4.41
CA HIS A 71 -35.63 6.01 -3.39
C HIS A 71 -35.91 5.30 -2.06
N PHE A 72 -35.01 4.43 -1.62
CA PHE A 72 -35.17 3.71 -0.36
C PHE A 72 -35.12 4.69 0.83
N LEU A 73 -36.15 4.63 1.68
CA LEU A 73 -36.29 5.50 2.85
C LEU A 73 -35.89 4.81 4.16
N GLY A 74 -36.08 3.50 4.24
CA GLY A 74 -35.77 2.73 5.46
C GLY A 74 -36.56 1.42 5.54
N ARG A 75 -36.24 0.64 6.58
CA ARG A 75 -36.93 -0.61 6.91
C ARG A 75 -37.82 -0.41 8.13
N LEU A 76 -39.05 -0.87 8.05
CA LEU A 76 -40.04 -0.81 9.13
C LEU A 76 -40.14 -2.19 9.79
N GLU A 77 -39.91 -2.23 11.10
CA GLU A 77 -39.91 -3.44 11.94
C GLU A 77 -41.27 -3.63 12.66
N PRO A 78 -41.55 -4.78 13.27
CA PRO A 78 -42.80 -5.01 14.01
C PRO A 78 -43.02 -3.96 15.11
N GLY A 79 -44.27 -3.50 15.23
CA GLY A 79 -44.68 -2.38 16.09
C GLY A 79 -44.60 -1.01 15.40
N THR A 80 -44.09 -0.92 14.17
CA THR A 80 -44.03 0.35 13.44
C THR A 80 -45.38 0.73 12.84
N LEU A 81 -45.84 1.96 13.16
CA LEU A 81 -47.01 2.60 12.58
C LEU A 81 -46.61 3.57 11.46
N LEU A 82 -47.32 3.51 10.34
CA LEU A 82 -47.16 4.38 9.18
C LEU A 82 -48.54 4.88 8.72
N LEU A 83 -48.70 6.20 8.60
CA LEU A 83 -49.88 6.79 7.98
C LEU A 83 -49.77 6.69 6.45
N GLY A 84 -50.88 6.39 5.78
CA GLY A 84 -50.93 6.37 4.33
C GLY A 84 -50.67 7.75 3.69
N PRO A 85 -50.03 7.81 2.50
CA PRO A 85 -49.73 9.04 1.79
C PRO A 85 -50.97 9.90 1.48
N VAL A 86 -50.75 11.21 1.38
CA VAL A 86 -51.74 12.22 0.96
C VAL A 86 -51.51 12.59 -0.51
N GLU A 87 -52.59 12.78 -1.28
CA GLU A 87 -52.51 13.25 -2.68
C GLU A 87 -52.01 14.71 -2.78
N GLY A 88 -51.16 14.99 -3.77
CA GLY A 88 -50.68 16.36 -4.08
C GLY A 88 -49.16 16.54 -4.26
N PRO A 89 -48.30 15.96 -3.39
CA PRO A 89 -46.85 15.95 -3.55
C PRO A 89 -46.38 15.18 -4.79
N ARG A 90 -45.14 15.40 -5.25
CA ARG A 90 -44.61 14.71 -6.45
C ARG A 90 -44.32 13.23 -6.19
N HIS A 91 -43.84 12.88 -5.00
CA HIS A 91 -43.56 11.49 -4.64
C HIS A 91 -44.59 10.92 -3.66
N THR A 92 -44.95 9.65 -3.89
CA THR A 92 -45.78 8.80 -3.01
C THR A 92 -44.93 7.73 -2.33
N LEU A 93 -45.53 6.97 -1.41
CA LEU A 93 -44.87 5.93 -0.62
C LEU A 93 -45.31 4.52 -1.05
N ILE A 94 -44.33 3.67 -1.37
CA ILE A 94 -44.54 2.27 -1.72
C ILE A 94 -43.80 1.37 -0.72
N GLY A 95 -44.50 0.36 -0.21
CA GLY A 95 -43.92 -0.70 0.61
C GLY A 95 -43.50 -1.92 -0.21
N ARG A 96 -42.40 -2.57 0.18
CA ARG A 96 -42.00 -3.89 -0.31
C ARG A 96 -41.91 -4.87 0.87
N PRO A 97 -42.90 -5.77 1.06
CA PRO A 97 -42.86 -6.71 2.16
C PRO A 97 -41.71 -7.71 1.98
N LEU A 98 -41.04 -8.04 3.09
CA LEU A 98 -40.03 -9.10 3.14
C LEU A 98 -40.67 -10.45 3.53
N GLN A 99 -39.87 -11.52 3.58
CA GLN A 99 -40.37 -12.82 4.01
C GLN A 99 -41.00 -12.75 5.41
N GLU A 100 -42.13 -13.43 5.58
CA GLU A 100 -42.93 -13.46 6.81
C GLU A 100 -43.46 -12.08 7.28
N CYS A 101 -43.50 -11.07 6.40
CA CYS A 101 -44.14 -9.80 6.69
C CYS A 101 -45.65 -9.95 6.91
N VAL A 102 -46.15 -9.41 8.01
CA VAL A 102 -47.58 -9.33 8.35
C VAL A 102 -47.94 -7.87 8.59
N LEU A 103 -48.85 -7.36 7.75
CA LEU A 103 -49.35 -5.98 7.83
C LEU A 103 -50.82 -5.96 8.24
N ARG A 104 -51.19 -4.98 9.06
CA ARG A 104 -52.58 -4.60 9.33
C ARG A 104 -52.90 -3.28 8.62
N ARG A 105 -54.03 -3.27 7.90
CA ARG A 105 -54.65 -2.10 7.30
C ARG A 105 -55.78 -1.65 8.22
N ILE A 106 -55.55 -0.59 9.00
CA ILE A 106 -56.48 -0.10 10.02
C ILE A 106 -57.18 1.16 9.51
N PRO A 107 -58.48 1.11 9.16
CA PRO A 107 -59.27 2.31 8.85
C PRO A 107 -59.35 3.23 10.08
N LEU A 108 -59.13 4.54 9.93
CA LEU A 108 -59.10 5.45 11.09
C LEU A 108 -60.39 5.45 11.93
N ARG A 109 -61.54 5.14 11.32
CA ARG A 109 -62.84 4.96 12.01
C ARG A 109 -62.83 3.85 13.08
N GLU A 110 -61.98 2.84 12.98
CA GLU A 110 -61.89 1.74 13.96
C GLU A 110 -61.11 2.13 15.22
N LEU A 111 -60.38 3.26 15.16
CA LEU A 111 -59.60 3.80 16.27
C LEU A 111 -60.45 4.66 17.21
N TYR A 112 -61.69 5.00 16.82
CA TYR A 112 -62.65 5.73 17.63
C TYR A 112 -63.61 4.78 18.35
N ARG A 113 -63.52 4.72 19.69
CA ARG A 113 -64.56 4.13 20.55
C ARG A 113 -65.08 5.20 21.51
N PRO A 114 -66.40 5.52 21.49
CA PRO A 114 -66.99 6.28 22.57
C PRO A 114 -67.05 5.40 23.83
N GLU A 115 -66.50 5.89 24.93
CA GLU A 115 -66.57 5.18 26.21
C GLU A 115 -68.01 5.08 26.72
N TYR A 116 -68.41 3.91 27.20
CA TYR A 116 -69.48 3.81 28.19
C TYR A 116 -69.09 2.81 29.28
N VAL A 117 -69.18 3.29 30.50
CA VAL A 117 -68.91 2.54 31.73
C VAL A 117 -70.10 1.63 32.03
N ASP A 118 -69.86 0.34 32.24
CA ASP A 118 -70.69 -0.44 33.15
C ASP A 118 -69.83 -1.43 33.96
N THR A 119 -69.91 -1.29 35.29
CA THR A 119 -69.03 -1.97 36.24
C THR A 119 -69.76 -3.12 36.95
N ALA A 120 -69.57 -4.36 36.48
CA ALA A 120 -69.97 -5.54 37.24
C ALA A 120 -69.23 -6.84 36.81
N ALA A 121 -68.06 -7.15 37.42
CA ALA A 121 -67.68 -8.50 37.89
C ALA A 121 -66.19 -8.61 38.32
N TYR A 122 -65.97 -9.19 39.50
CA TYR A 122 -64.69 -9.72 40.05
C TYR A 122 -63.47 -8.79 40.16
N GLY A 123 -63.32 -8.21 41.35
CA GLY A 123 -62.23 -7.32 41.74
C GLY A 123 -60.86 -7.93 42.05
N GLY A 124 -59.89 -7.02 42.18
CA GLY A 124 -58.51 -7.22 42.64
C GLY A 124 -57.89 -5.85 42.96
N GLN A 125 -57.24 -5.75 44.12
CA GLN A 125 -56.87 -4.50 44.82
C GLN A 125 -56.02 -3.45 44.06
N TYR A 126 -56.33 -2.17 44.32
CA TYR A 126 -55.52 -0.97 44.03
C TYR A 126 -54.16 -0.94 44.77
N PRO A 127 -53.20 -0.10 44.33
CA PRO A 127 -53.08 1.26 44.88
C PRO A 127 -53.03 2.37 43.82
N SER A 128 -53.85 3.41 44.00
CA SER A 128 -53.80 4.66 43.22
C SER A 128 -52.84 5.66 43.86
N TRP A 129 -51.99 6.31 43.07
CA TRP A 129 -51.28 7.56 43.43
C TRP A 129 -51.11 8.45 42.18
N TYR A 130 -51.31 9.76 42.39
CA TYR A 130 -51.32 10.85 41.40
C TYR A 130 -52.56 11.00 40.52
N ASP A 131 -53.55 11.65 41.13
CA ASP A 131 -54.49 12.55 40.44
C ASP A 131 -53.73 13.83 40.00
N THR A 132 -53.48 13.92 38.71
CA THR A 132 -53.30 15.18 37.98
C THR A 132 -54.19 15.09 36.75
N GLY A 133 -55.10 16.05 36.57
CA GLY A 133 -56.19 15.98 35.60
C GLY A 133 -55.79 16.04 34.12
N ASP A 134 -55.17 14.97 33.62
CA ASP A 134 -55.07 14.68 32.19
C ASP A 134 -56.31 13.91 31.74
N THR A 135 -56.91 14.36 30.64
CA THR A 135 -57.89 13.59 29.86
C THR A 135 -57.34 12.20 29.57
N ALA A 136 -58.15 11.16 29.82
CA ALA A 136 -57.79 9.79 29.49
C ALA A 136 -57.46 9.69 27.99
N LEU A 137 -56.18 9.52 27.68
CA LEU A 137 -55.69 9.36 26.31
C LEU A 137 -56.41 8.18 25.68
N SER A 138 -57.05 8.42 24.53
CA SER A 138 -57.68 7.35 23.76
C SER A 138 -56.65 6.26 23.43
N LEU A 139 -57.13 5.05 23.14
CA LEU A 139 -56.27 3.92 22.74
C LEU A 139 -55.40 4.28 21.52
N LEU A 140 -55.92 5.16 20.65
CA LEU A 140 -55.17 5.80 19.57
C LEU A 140 -54.05 6.71 20.08
N GLU A 141 -54.35 7.69 20.94
CA GLU A 141 -53.35 8.65 21.43
C GLU A 141 -52.28 7.97 22.28
N HIS A 142 -52.63 6.95 23.07
CA HIS A 142 -51.68 6.14 23.81
C HIS A 142 -50.77 5.32 22.86
N ALA A 143 -51.34 4.69 21.84
CA ALA A 143 -50.58 3.94 20.84
C ALA A 143 -49.78 4.85 19.87
N VAL A 144 -50.21 6.09 19.63
CA VAL A 144 -49.48 7.10 18.87
C VAL A 144 -48.32 7.66 19.72
N ALA A 145 -48.55 7.96 21.00
CA ALA A 145 -47.50 8.38 21.92
C ALA A 145 -46.40 7.32 22.11
N LEU A 146 -46.78 6.03 22.14
CA LEU A 146 -45.84 4.90 22.20
C LEU A 146 -45.22 4.54 20.83
N GLY A 147 -46.02 4.48 19.77
CA GLY A 147 -45.65 3.95 18.45
C GLY A 147 -44.95 4.94 17.53
N VAL A 148 -45.24 6.24 17.64
CA VAL A 148 -44.43 7.31 17.00
C VAL A 148 -43.03 7.40 17.64
N GLY A 149 -42.73 6.57 18.66
CA GLY A 149 -41.40 6.33 19.19
C GLY A 149 -40.48 5.48 18.28
N ARG A 150 -41.03 4.58 17.44
CA ARG A 150 -40.22 3.61 16.66
C ARG A 150 -40.01 3.98 15.18
N SER A 151 -40.92 4.74 14.58
CA SER A 151 -40.72 5.30 13.22
C SER A 151 -39.70 6.45 13.15
N ARG A 152 -38.98 6.74 14.25
CA ARG A 152 -38.05 7.88 14.45
C ARG A 152 -36.68 7.76 13.77
N GLN A 153 -36.53 7.01 12.68
CA GLN A 153 -35.26 6.89 11.96
C GLN A 153 -35.26 7.44 10.53
N VAL A 154 -36.41 7.88 9.98
CA VAL A 154 -36.51 8.13 8.52
C VAL A 154 -36.47 9.60 8.08
N LEU A 155 -37.12 10.56 8.76
CA LEU A 155 -37.18 11.94 8.22
C LEU A 155 -37.35 13.05 9.23
N PHE A 156 -36.47 14.04 9.09
CA PHE A 156 -36.31 15.11 10.04
C PHE A 156 -36.35 16.47 9.26
N GLU A 157 -36.72 17.60 9.90
CA GLU A 157 -36.82 18.95 9.28
C GLU A 157 -35.89 20.05 9.91
N ALA A 158 -35.44 21.02 9.10
CA ALA A 158 -34.52 22.12 9.46
C ALA A 158 -35.21 23.36 10.12
N PRO A 159 -34.48 24.21 10.89
CA PRO A 159 -35.10 25.20 11.77
C PRO A 159 -35.56 26.51 11.10
N LEU A 160 -36.80 26.90 11.41
CA LEU A 160 -37.37 28.24 11.21
C LEU A 160 -36.95 29.20 12.35
N ASP A 161 -35.67 29.53 12.47
CA ASP A 161 -35.24 30.78 13.12
C ASP A 161 -33.78 31.13 12.81
N GLY A 162 -33.54 32.38 12.39
CA GLY A 162 -32.26 32.81 11.83
C GLY A 162 -31.16 33.06 12.87
N ARG A 163 -30.48 32.01 13.35
CA ARG A 163 -29.18 32.13 14.04
C ARG A 163 -28.17 31.07 13.62
N THR A 164 -26.99 31.53 13.21
CA THR A 164 -25.84 30.72 12.83
C THR A 164 -24.99 30.34 14.04
N THR A 165 -24.58 29.07 14.12
CA THR A 165 -23.31 28.69 14.76
C THR A 165 -22.58 27.73 13.82
N VAL A 166 -21.42 28.18 13.34
CA VAL A 166 -20.48 27.39 12.55
C VAL A 166 -19.47 26.80 13.52
N ASP A 167 -19.37 25.48 13.62
CA ASP A 167 -18.09 24.83 13.91
C ASP A 167 -18.05 23.37 13.41
N GLU A 168 -16.83 22.89 13.23
CA GLU A 168 -16.43 21.83 12.29
C GLU A 168 -16.89 20.37 12.59
N THR A 169 -16.83 19.55 11.54
CA THR A 169 -16.77 18.07 11.51
C THR A 169 -17.99 17.24 11.95
N VAL A 170 -18.86 16.93 10.98
CA VAL A 170 -19.61 15.65 10.94
C VAL A 170 -19.42 15.00 9.56
N ALA A 171 -19.46 13.67 9.50
CA ALA A 171 -19.28 12.87 8.28
C ALA A 171 -20.59 12.73 7.48
N ASP A 172 -20.53 12.07 6.32
CA ASP A 172 -21.74 11.67 5.56
C ASP A 172 -22.75 10.92 6.46
N ASP A 173 -24.04 11.06 6.13
CA ASP A 173 -25.25 10.54 6.79
C ASP A 173 -25.72 11.30 8.06
N ASP A 174 -26.41 12.44 7.87
CA ASP A 174 -27.09 13.18 8.96
C ASP A 174 -28.50 13.69 8.58
N ILE A 175 -29.45 13.59 9.53
CA ILE A 175 -30.87 13.98 9.43
C ILE A 175 -31.20 14.93 10.64
N LEU A 176 -31.85 16.10 10.51
CA LEU A 176 -32.02 17.17 11.56
C LEU A 176 -33.52 17.53 11.87
N TRP A 177 -34.03 17.63 13.13
CA TRP A 177 -35.44 17.30 13.63
C TRP A 177 -36.63 18.32 13.68
N LEU A 178 -37.86 17.84 13.28
CA LEU A 178 -39.27 18.26 13.57
C LEU A 178 -39.95 17.82 14.91
N PRO A 179 -39.74 18.45 16.09
CA PRO A 179 -40.47 18.10 17.31
C PRO A 179 -41.92 18.63 17.35
N VAL A 180 -42.86 17.82 17.85
CA VAL A 180 -44.22 18.23 18.24
C VAL A 180 -44.37 18.07 19.76
N SER A 181 -44.77 19.14 20.44
CA SER A 181 -44.88 19.18 21.90
C SER A 181 -46.15 18.46 22.40
N PRO A 182 -46.09 17.74 23.55
CA PRO A 182 -47.29 17.24 24.22
C PRO A 182 -48.29 18.37 24.52
N GLY A 183 -49.58 18.10 24.35
CA GLY A 183 -50.65 19.09 24.54
C GLY A 183 -50.91 20.04 23.34
N SER A 184 -50.33 19.76 22.16
CA SER A 184 -50.59 20.54 20.94
C SER A 184 -51.97 20.31 20.30
N VAL A 185 -52.79 19.39 20.85
CA VAL A 185 -54.19 19.17 20.49
C VAL A 185 -55.05 19.69 21.64
N GLN A 186 -55.88 20.69 21.38
CA GLN A 186 -56.83 21.25 22.36
C GLN A 186 -58.26 20.96 21.92
N TYR A 187 -59.06 20.38 22.82
CA TYR A 187 -60.48 20.11 22.59
C TYR A 187 -61.33 21.39 22.75
N GLY A 188 -62.16 21.73 21.76
CA GLY A 188 -63.04 22.89 21.85
C GLY A 188 -64.06 23.09 20.71
N ALA A 189 -65.33 22.86 21.03
CA ALA A 189 -66.55 23.42 20.42
C ALA A 189 -66.91 23.13 18.94
N ALA A 190 -67.83 22.16 18.78
CA ALA A 190 -69.05 22.17 17.94
C ALA A 190 -69.10 22.95 16.60
N TYR A 191 -69.36 22.22 15.51
CA TYR A 191 -70.23 22.71 14.43
C TYR A 191 -71.14 21.61 13.85
N SER A 192 -72.20 22.02 13.17
CA SER A 192 -73.40 21.23 12.85
C SER A 192 -73.30 20.33 11.61
N ALA A 193 -74.21 19.36 11.54
CA ALA A 193 -74.33 18.38 10.45
C ALA A 193 -74.64 19.01 9.08
N GLU A 194 -73.86 18.61 8.07
CA GLU A 194 -74.32 17.82 6.91
C GLU A 194 -73.08 17.20 6.21
N ALA A 195 -73.26 16.08 5.48
CA ALA A 195 -72.21 15.26 4.84
C ALA A 195 -71.28 14.39 5.75
N ALA A 196 -71.68 14.05 6.97
CA ALA A 196 -70.95 13.11 7.85
C ALA A 196 -71.29 11.62 7.57
N GLY A 197 -70.87 11.10 6.40
CA GLY A 197 -71.06 9.69 6.02
C GLY A 197 -69.89 8.75 6.36
N ASP A 198 -68.65 9.23 6.20
CA ASP A 198 -67.42 8.42 6.38
C ASP A 198 -66.37 9.09 7.31
N LEU A 199 -66.69 10.26 7.89
CA LEU A 199 -65.79 11.05 8.75
C LEU A 199 -66.21 10.94 10.23
N LEU A 200 -65.78 9.86 10.88
CA LEU A 200 -65.80 9.70 12.34
C LEU A 200 -64.38 9.86 12.92
N VAL A 201 -63.79 11.02 12.66
CA VAL A 201 -62.59 11.57 13.30
C VAL A 201 -62.87 13.05 13.52
N ASP A 202 -62.40 13.63 14.63
CA ASP A 202 -62.45 15.08 14.85
C ASP A 202 -61.85 15.81 13.63
N GLY A 203 -62.62 16.72 13.02
CA GLY A 203 -62.20 17.42 11.80
C GLY A 203 -60.90 18.21 11.99
N THR A 204 -60.60 18.65 13.21
CA THR A 204 -59.35 19.33 13.55
C THR A 204 -58.16 18.36 13.56
N LEU A 205 -58.35 17.16 14.13
CA LEU A 205 -57.35 16.09 14.17
C LEU A 205 -57.05 15.55 12.76
N TRP A 206 -58.09 15.30 11.97
CA TRP A 206 -57.96 14.90 10.56
C TRP A 206 -57.15 15.92 9.77
N GLN A 207 -57.49 17.21 9.87
CA GLN A 207 -56.78 18.28 9.17
C GLN A 207 -55.31 18.40 9.63
N ALA A 208 -55.03 18.18 10.92
CA ALA A 208 -53.66 18.16 11.45
C ALA A 208 -52.84 17.00 10.87
N MET A 209 -53.39 15.78 10.83
CA MET A 209 -52.74 14.59 10.28
C MET A 209 -52.43 14.74 8.77
N VAL A 210 -53.40 15.22 7.99
CA VAL A 210 -53.24 15.49 6.55
C VAL A 210 -52.19 16.57 6.29
N ASN A 211 -52.19 17.65 7.07
CA ASN A 211 -51.17 18.71 6.96
C ASN A 211 -49.76 18.20 7.29
N GLN A 212 -49.61 17.34 8.31
CA GLN A 212 -48.32 16.77 8.69
C GLN A 212 -47.77 15.83 7.60
N GLN A 213 -48.62 14.95 7.08
CA GLN A 213 -48.35 14.10 5.91
C GLN A 213 -47.87 14.91 4.69
N TYR A 214 -48.63 15.94 4.31
CA TYR A 214 -48.32 16.78 3.16
C TYR A 214 -46.97 17.51 3.32
N ARG A 215 -46.64 17.99 4.53
CA ARG A 215 -45.34 18.60 4.83
C ARG A 215 -44.18 17.60 4.71
N LEU A 216 -44.35 16.38 5.21
CA LEU A 216 -43.33 15.33 5.16
C LEU A 216 -43.01 14.94 3.71
N LEU A 217 -44.04 14.68 2.90
CA LEU A 217 -43.86 14.37 1.48
C LEU A 217 -43.29 15.56 0.69
N SER A 218 -43.71 16.79 0.99
CA SER A 218 -43.11 18.00 0.39
C SER A 218 -41.64 18.24 0.80
N ALA A 219 -41.22 17.77 1.98
CA ALA A 219 -39.82 17.82 2.42
C ALA A 219 -38.98 16.75 1.73
N LEU A 220 -39.56 15.57 1.52
CA LEU A 220 -39.01 14.46 0.77
C LEU A 220 -38.78 14.81 -0.71
N ASP A 221 -39.75 15.45 -1.37
CA ASP A 221 -39.60 15.99 -2.74
C ASP A 221 -38.33 16.86 -2.86
N ARG A 222 -38.17 17.83 -1.94
CA ARG A 222 -37.00 18.73 -1.89
C ARG A 222 -35.70 18.04 -1.48
N TRP A 223 -35.75 16.83 -0.92
CA TRP A 223 -34.57 16.04 -0.59
C TRP A 223 -34.11 15.22 -1.78
N ILE A 224 -35.04 14.58 -2.50
CA ILE A 224 -34.79 13.85 -3.75
C ILE A 224 -34.18 14.80 -4.79
N GLU A 225 -34.81 15.97 -5.04
CA GLU A 225 -34.33 16.97 -6.00
C GLU A 225 -32.89 17.46 -5.68
N ARG A 226 -32.55 17.61 -4.40
CA ARG A 226 -31.18 17.95 -3.98
C ARG A 226 -30.19 16.79 -4.14
N MET A 227 -30.61 15.55 -3.92
CA MET A 227 -29.76 14.38 -4.17
C MET A 227 -29.44 14.21 -5.65
N GLU A 228 -30.42 14.41 -6.53
CA GLU A 228 -30.27 14.31 -7.98
C GLU A 228 -29.33 15.40 -8.51
N LEU A 229 -29.55 16.66 -8.15
CA LEU A 229 -28.63 17.77 -8.48
C LEU A 229 -27.20 17.50 -7.98
N ALA A 230 -27.04 17.00 -6.76
CA ALA A 230 -25.72 16.65 -6.22
C ALA A 230 -25.09 15.41 -6.91
N HIS A 231 -25.86 14.57 -7.61
CA HIS A 231 -25.35 13.48 -8.45
C HIS A 231 -24.94 13.98 -9.84
N GLU A 232 -25.72 14.88 -10.43
CA GLU A 232 -25.40 15.56 -11.69
C GLU A 232 -24.14 16.41 -11.56
N ASP A 233 -23.99 17.21 -10.50
CA ASP A 233 -22.78 18.00 -10.26
C ASP A 233 -21.53 17.11 -10.07
N ARG A 234 -21.66 15.98 -9.36
CA ARG A 234 -20.55 15.02 -9.18
C ARG A 234 -20.17 14.32 -10.49
N THR A 235 -21.14 13.98 -11.34
CA THR A 235 -20.86 13.39 -12.66
C THR A 235 -20.29 14.41 -13.64
N ALA A 236 -20.80 15.65 -13.66
CA ALA A 236 -20.25 16.74 -14.44
C ALA A 236 -18.82 17.12 -14.01
N ALA A 237 -18.54 17.20 -12.71
CA ALA A 237 -17.20 17.41 -12.18
C ALA A 237 -16.26 16.24 -12.52
N GLY A 238 -16.76 15.00 -12.45
CA GLY A 238 -16.02 13.79 -12.85
C GLY A 238 -15.66 13.78 -14.34
N ILE A 239 -16.61 14.14 -15.21
CA ILE A 239 -16.37 14.30 -16.66
C ILE A 239 -15.33 15.38 -16.90
N LYS A 240 -15.46 16.56 -16.29
CA LYS A 240 -14.54 17.70 -16.50
C LYS A 240 -13.13 17.42 -15.99
N ALA A 241 -12.99 16.74 -14.84
CA ALA A 241 -11.70 16.27 -14.34
C ALA A 241 -11.10 15.19 -15.27
N GLY A 242 -11.95 14.31 -15.80
CA GLY A 242 -11.59 13.32 -16.79
C GLY A 242 -11.11 13.90 -18.11
N GLU A 243 -11.78 14.93 -18.64
CA GLU A 243 -11.37 15.66 -19.84
C GLU A 243 -10.04 16.39 -19.63
N ALA A 244 -9.81 16.99 -18.46
CA ALA A 244 -8.52 17.58 -18.14
C ALA A 244 -7.38 16.54 -18.10
N VAL A 245 -7.64 15.35 -17.55
CA VAL A 245 -6.68 14.22 -17.59
C VAL A 245 -6.50 13.68 -19.00
N ARG A 246 -7.55 13.64 -19.83
CA ARG A 246 -7.47 13.25 -21.25
C ARG A 246 -6.64 14.24 -22.05
N ASP A 247 -6.85 15.55 -21.88
CA ASP A 247 -6.05 16.60 -22.53
C ASP A 247 -4.57 16.56 -22.12
N GLU A 248 -4.27 16.23 -20.86
CA GLU A 248 -2.89 16.06 -20.38
C GLU A 248 -2.26 14.75 -20.91
N ALA A 249 -3.03 13.66 -20.97
CA ALA A 249 -2.63 12.41 -21.60
C ALA A 249 -2.40 12.58 -23.11
N ASP A 250 -3.28 13.29 -23.83
CA ASP A 250 -3.18 13.56 -25.27
C ASP A 250 -1.98 14.46 -25.59
N ARG A 251 -1.67 15.47 -24.76
CA ARG A 251 -0.40 16.22 -24.90
C ARG A 251 0.82 15.33 -24.70
N THR A 252 0.73 14.32 -23.85
CA THR A 252 1.81 13.34 -23.59
C THR A 252 1.91 12.27 -24.70
N LEU A 253 0.78 11.91 -25.32
CA LEU A 253 0.69 11.01 -26.48
C LEU A 253 1.14 11.70 -27.78
N VAL A 254 0.67 12.92 -28.07
CA VAL A 254 1.08 13.67 -29.27
C VAL A 254 2.58 13.99 -29.24
N SER A 255 3.15 14.28 -28.07
CA SER A 255 4.60 14.48 -27.91
C SER A 255 5.43 13.19 -28.01
N SER A 256 4.84 12.00 -27.87
CA SER A 256 5.53 10.71 -28.04
C SER A 256 5.30 10.06 -29.42
N ILE A 257 4.16 10.29 -30.06
CA ILE A 257 3.82 9.75 -31.39
C ILE A 257 4.48 10.54 -32.53
N GLY A 258 4.70 11.85 -32.35
CA GLY A 258 4.94 12.80 -33.44
C GLY A 258 6.26 12.72 -34.23
N ARG A 259 7.21 11.82 -33.96
CA ARG A 259 8.52 11.79 -34.67
C ARG A 259 9.05 10.45 -35.19
N SER A 260 8.65 9.30 -34.65
CA SER A 260 9.37 8.05 -34.95
C SER A 260 8.93 7.31 -36.23
N ARG A 261 7.76 7.60 -36.81
CA ARG A 261 7.08 6.67 -37.74
C ARG A 261 7.41 6.85 -39.24
N ARG A 262 8.49 7.54 -39.61
CA ARG A 262 8.76 7.87 -41.04
C ARG A 262 10.21 7.85 -41.56
N ALA A 263 11.13 7.09 -40.95
CA ALA A 263 12.41 6.77 -41.60
C ALA A 263 13.17 5.57 -40.99
N SER A 264 12.87 4.32 -41.38
CA SER A 264 13.86 3.20 -41.40
C SER A 264 13.28 1.86 -41.87
N SER A 265 13.72 1.38 -43.04
CA SER A 265 13.72 -0.07 -43.36
C SER A 265 15.00 -0.54 -44.06
N ARG A 266 15.99 0.36 -44.21
CA ARG A 266 17.26 0.08 -44.91
C ARG A 266 18.54 0.57 -44.21
N ALA A 267 18.42 1.19 -43.03
CA ALA A 267 19.55 1.77 -42.27
C ALA A 267 19.78 1.15 -40.87
N ALA A 268 18.93 0.22 -40.43
CA ALA A 268 18.88 -0.24 -39.03
C ALA A 268 20.21 -0.84 -38.52
N GLY A 269 20.88 -1.68 -39.32
CA GLY A 269 22.09 -2.40 -38.88
C GLY A 269 23.27 -1.51 -38.46
N ALA A 270 23.45 -0.35 -39.09
CA ALA A 270 24.53 0.58 -38.71
C ALA A 270 24.17 1.48 -37.52
N SER A 271 22.87 1.65 -37.25
CA SER A 271 22.36 2.47 -36.14
C SER A 271 22.39 1.72 -34.81
N ASP A 272 22.11 0.42 -34.83
CA ASP A 272 22.11 -0.43 -33.62
C ASP A 272 23.53 -0.60 -33.05
N ASP A 273 24.55 -0.79 -33.90
CA ASP A 273 25.97 -0.83 -33.48
C ASP A 273 26.42 0.50 -32.86
N ALA A 274 26.03 1.63 -33.44
CA ALA A 274 26.32 2.96 -32.89
C ALA A 274 25.62 3.19 -31.54
N THR A 275 24.40 2.66 -31.39
CA THR A 275 23.64 2.73 -30.13
C THR A 275 24.29 1.87 -29.06
N TYR A 276 24.66 0.63 -29.37
CA TYR A 276 25.38 -0.24 -28.44
C TYR A 276 26.72 0.37 -28.01
N ALA A 277 27.46 0.99 -28.93
CA ALA A 277 28.70 1.70 -28.61
C ALA A 277 28.48 2.91 -27.68
N ALA A 278 27.40 3.68 -27.86
CA ALA A 278 27.03 4.75 -26.92
C ALA A 278 26.64 4.20 -25.54
N CYS A 279 25.83 3.13 -25.50
CA CYS A 279 25.46 2.43 -24.28
C CYS A 279 26.70 1.91 -23.54
N ARG A 280 27.68 1.35 -24.25
CA ARG A 280 28.94 0.85 -23.68
C ARG A 280 29.75 1.96 -23.00
N LEU A 281 29.91 3.12 -23.65
CA LEU A 281 30.60 4.27 -23.06
C LEU A 281 29.92 4.78 -21.77
N VAL A 282 28.58 4.78 -21.75
CA VAL A 282 27.79 5.16 -20.56
C VAL A 282 27.89 4.10 -19.47
N ALA A 283 27.81 2.81 -19.82
CA ALA A 283 27.94 1.69 -18.90
C ALA A 283 29.34 1.62 -18.26
N GLU A 284 30.41 1.79 -19.03
CA GLU A 284 31.79 1.88 -18.52
C GLU A 284 31.95 3.03 -17.53
N ALA A 285 31.39 4.21 -17.84
CA ALA A 285 31.41 5.36 -16.95
C ALA A 285 30.61 5.14 -15.66
N ALA A 286 29.49 4.40 -15.74
CA ALA A 286 28.70 3.96 -14.59
C ALA A 286 29.34 2.77 -13.82
N GLY A 287 30.32 2.08 -14.39
CA GLY A 287 30.91 0.86 -13.82
C GLY A 287 29.96 -0.34 -13.88
N ILE A 288 29.27 -0.48 -15.02
CA ILE A 288 28.34 -1.55 -15.40
C ILE A 288 28.96 -2.36 -16.55
N THR A 289 28.79 -3.68 -16.52
CA THR A 289 29.15 -4.59 -17.63
C THR A 289 27.92 -4.86 -18.49
N LEU A 290 27.96 -4.52 -19.77
CA LEU A 290 26.94 -4.93 -20.73
C LEU A 290 27.18 -6.38 -21.19
N ALA A 291 26.11 -7.07 -21.56
CA ALA A 291 26.20 -8.31 -22.32
C ALA A 291 26.41 -7.98 -23.80
N GLU A 292 27.07 -8.87 -24.55
CA GLU A 292 27.14 -8.75 -26.00
C GLU A 292 25.74 -8.94 -26.62
N PRO A 293 25.38 -8.18 -27.67
CA PRO A 293 24.08 -8.32 -28.31
C PRO A 293 23.98 -9.67 -29.03
N SER A 294 23.09 -10.54 -28.54
CA SER A 294 22.78 -11.80 -29.21
C SER A 294 22.13 -11.53 -30.56
N LYS A 295 22.76 -11.99 -31.66
CA LYS A 295 22.25 -11.84 -33.04
C LYS A 295 20.91 -12.54 -33.30
N SER A 296 20.45 -13.35 -32.35
CA SER A 296 19.26 -14.20 -32.43
C SER A 296 18.32 -13.93 -31.25
N GLY A 297 17.54 -12.85 -31.34
CA GLY A 297 16.54 -12.52 -30.32
C GLY A 297 15.56 -11.47 -30.84
N VAL A 298 14.33 -11.89 -31.11
CA VAL A 298 13.21 -10.98 -31.43
C VAL A 298 12.73 -10.33 -30.14
N VAL A 299 13.58 -9.48 -29.56
CA VAL A 299 13.12 -8.47 -28.61
C VAL A 299 12.37 -7.46 -29.45
N SER A 300 11.03 -7.46 -29.32
CA SER A 300 10.06 -6.65 -30.06
C SER A 300 10.64 -5.35 -30.62
N ASP A 301 10.54 -5.14 -31.94
CA ASP A 301 10.98 -3.92 -32.65
C ASP A 301 10.30 -2.63 -32.15
N ARG A 302 9.33 -2.76 -31.23
CA ARG A 302 8.64 -1.67 -30.54
C ARG A 302 9.43 -1.08 -29.36
N ILE A 303 10.44 -1.79 -28.85
CA ILE A 303 11.25 -1.37 -27.71
C ILE A 303 12.41 -0.48 -28.20
N ASP A 304 12.63 0.64 -27.52
CA ASP A 304 13.74 1.59 -27.78
C ASP A 304 15.07 0.82 -27.90
N PRO A 305 15.89 1.03 -28.95
CA PRO A 305 17.20 0.40 -29.10
C PRO A 305 18.08 0.45 -27.83
N VAL A 306 18.03 1.54 -27.06
CA VAL A 306 18.74 1.67 -25.78
C VAL A 306 18.18 0.73 -24.72
N GLU A 307 16.85 0.57 -24.68
CA GLU A 307 16.16 -0.34 -23.77
C GLU A 307 16.32 -1.81 -24.17
N ARG A 308 16.38 -2.14 -25.47
CA ARG A 308 16.73 -3.50 -25.94
C ARG A 308 18.11 -3.94 -25.42
N VAL A 309 19.11 -3.06 -25.51
CA VAL A 309 20.46 -3.31 -24.95
C VAL A 309 20.42 -3.47 -23.43
N ALA A 310 19.62 -2.65 -22.74
CA ALA A 310 19.47 -2.73 -21.29
C ALA A 310 18.75 -4.02 -20.83
N VAL A 311 17.69 -4.45 -21.51
CA VAL A 311 16.98 -5.72 -21.24
C VAL A 311 17.90 -6.91 -21.48
N GLY A 312 18.62 -6.95 -22.62
CA GLY A 312 19.59 -8.01 -22.91
C GLY A 312 20.74 -8.09 -21.90
N SER A 313 21.19 -6.92 -21.42
CA SER A 313 22.21 -6.81 -20.36
C SER A 313 21.63 -6.90 -18.93
N ARG A 314 20.32 -7.05 -18.79
CA ARG A 314 19.57 -7.14 -17.52
C ARG A 314 19.83 -5.97 -16.58
N ILE A 315 19.72 -4.76 -17.11
CA ILE A 315 19.92 -3.46 -16.45
C ILE A 315 18.60 -2.70 -16.47
N ARG A 316 18.27 -2.02 -15.37
CA ARG A 316 17.12 -1.10 -15.31
C ARG A 316 17.50 0.25 -15.89
N THR A 317 16.62 0.80 -16.71
CA THR A 317 16.73 2.14 -17.27
C THR A 317 15.88 3.14 -16.49
N ARG A 318 16.14 4.43 -16.68
CA ARG A 318 15.22 5.51 -16.33
C ARG A 318 15.23 6.58 -17.43
N PRO A 319 14.07 7.00 -17.96
CA PRO A 319 13.99 8.20 -18.77
C PRO A 319 14.28 9.44 -17.90
N VAL A 320 15.12 10.33 -18.42
CA VAL A 320 15.53 11.59 -17.80
C VAL A 320 15.19 12.71 -18.76
N ARG A 321 14.45 13.72 -18.27
CA ARG A 321 14.15 14.92 -19.04
C ARG A 321 15.27 15.94 -18.88
N LEU A 322 15.80 16.43 -20.00
CA LEU A 322 16.91 17.38 -20.05
C LEU A 322 16.40 18.83 -20.12
N ASP A 323 15.86 19.32 -19.01
CA ASP A 323 15.28 20.66 -18.94
C ASP A 323 16.31 21.78 -18.63
N ARG A 324 15.98 23.00 -19.10
CA ARG A 324 16.60 24.29 -18.73
C ARG A 324 18.13 24.38 -18.84
N ARG A 325 18.86 23.96 -17.79
CA ARG A 325 20.32 24.09 -17.64
C ARG A 325 20.96 22.76 -17.24
N TRP A 326 20.37 21.64 -17.67
CA TRP A 326 20.81 20.27 -17.37
C TRP A 326 22.32 20.04 -17.49
N TRP A 327 23.00 20.71 -18.43
CA TRP A 327 24.45 20.58 -18.62
C TRP A 327 25.30 21.05 -17.43
N ARG A 328 24.70 21.76 -16.46
CA ARG A 328 25.32 22.23 -15.20
C ARG A 328 25.00 21.37 -13.98
N GLU A 329 24.15 20.35 -14.09
CA GLU A 329 23.68 19.54 -12.97
C GLU A 329 24.11 18.07 -13.11
N ASN A 330 24.80 17.53 -12.10
CA ASN A 330 25.34 16.17 -12.18
C ASN A 330 24.28 15.12 -11.82
N THR A 331 23.55 14.67 -12.84
CA THR A 331 22.57 13.58 -12.74
C THR A 331 23.23 12.20 -12.86
N GLY A 332 24.35 12.10 -13.58
CA GLY A 332 25.11 10.86 -13.81
C GLY A 332 25.43 10.63 -15.30
N PRO A 333 25.98 9.48 -15.69
CA PRO A 333 26.14 9.11 -17.10
C PRO A 333 24.77 8.89 -17.78
N LEU A 334 24.57 9.47 -18.96
CA LEU A 334 23.31 9.37 -19.72
C LEU A 334 23.56 8.99 -21.18
N VAL A 335 22.69 8.16 -21.76
CA VAL A 335 22.57 7.98 -23.21
C VAL A 335 21.55 9.02 -23.71
N GLY A 336 21.93 9.84 -24.69
CA GLY A 336 21.02 10.78 -25.35
C GLY A 336 21.03 10.59 -26.87
N HIS A 337 20.21 11.37 -27.57
CA HIS A 337 20.18 11.43 -29.03
C HIS A 337 20.36 12.88 -29.51
N ARG A 338 20.88 13.06 -30.73
CA ARG A 338 20.98 14.37 -31.39
C ARG A 338 19.67 14.73 -32.08
N ALA A 339 19.08 15.87 -31.73
CA ALA A 339 17.73 16.28 -32.14
C ALA A 339 17.55 16.42 -33.67
N ALA A 340 18.62 16.69 -34.41
CA ALA A 340 18.60 16.85 -35.86
C ALA A 340 18.78 15.54 -36.66
N SER A 341 19.31 14.47 -36.04
CA SER A 341 19.69 13.24 -36.75
C SER A 341 19.27 11.94 -36.08
N GLY A 342 18.72 11.99 -34.87
CA GLY A 342 18.44 10.81 -34.03
C GLY A 342 19.70 10.05 -33.57
N ALA A 343 20.91 10.52 -33.92
CA ALA A 343 22.13 9.77 -33.68
C ALA A 343 22.44 9.64 -32.17
N PRO A 344 22.76 8.43 -31.68
CA PRO A 344 23.04 8.19 -30.26
C PRO A 344 24.35 8.85 -29.82
N VAL A 345 24.36 9.36 -28.59
CA VAL A 345 25.50 10.07 -27.98
C VAL A 345 25.62 9.74 -26.50
N ALA A 346 26.85 9.53 -26.02
CA ALA A 346 27.11 9.31 -24.60
C ALA A 346 27.38 10.66 -23.91
N LEU A 347 26.53 11.07 -22.98
CA LEU A 347 26.66 12.29 -22.19
C LEU A 347 27.35 11.95 -20.86
N LEU A 348 28.59 12.39 -20.68
CA LEU A 348 29.43 12.01 -19.55
C LEU A 348 29.85 13.21 -18.70
N TRP A 349 29.52 13.20 -17.41
CA TRP A 349 29.89 14.29 -16.48
C TRP A 349 31.40 14.35 -16.21
N ARG A 350 32.04 15.50 -16.52
CA ARG A 350 33.45 15.80 -16.22
C ARG A 350 33.64 17.27 -15.88
N ARG A 351 34.54 17.58 -14.93
CA ARG A 351 34.97 18.96 -14.61
C ARG A 351 33.80 19.98 -14.50
N GLY A 352 32.71 19.63 -13.83
CA GLY A 352 31.59 20.57 -13.60
C GLY A 352 30.60 20.75 -14.76
N GLY A 353 30.50 19.80 -15.69
CA GLY A 353 29.53 19.82 -16.79
C GLY A 353 29.59 18.53 -17.62
N TYR A 354 28.75 18.41 -18.65
CA TYR A 354 28.77 17.21 -19.52
C TYR A 354 29.68 17.37 -20.73
N ASP A 355 30.36 16.28 -21.08
CA ASP A 355 30.99 16.08 -22.38
C ASP A 355 30.09 15.11 -23.19
N ALA A 356 29.62 15.54 -24.35
CA ALA A 356 28.98 14.68 -25.34
C ALA A 356 30.06 13.92 -26.13
N VAL A 357 30.01 12.59 -26.12
CA VAL A 357 30.96 11.70 -26.79
C VAL A 357 30.27 10.98 -27.94
N ASN A 358 30.72 11.22 -29.16
CA ASN A 358 30.24 10.51 -30.34
C ASN A 358 30.75 9.04 -30.30
N PRO A 359 29.87 8.03 -30.40
CA PRO A 359 30.23 6.63 -30.18
C PRO A 359 31.09 6.02 -31.29
N VAL A 360 31.02 6.54 -32.51
CA VAL A 360 31.75 6.03 -33.69
C VAL A 360 33.13 6.66 -33.81
N THR A 361 33.24 7.97 -33.56
CA THR A 361 34.49 8.74 -33.74
C THR A 361 35.27 8.95 -32.45
N GLY A 362 34.68 8.67 -31.28
CA GLY A 362 35.25 8.97 -29.96
C GLY A 362 35.42 10.48 -29.66
N ARG A 363 35.06 11.37 -30.60
CA ARG A 363 35.20 12.82 -30.47
C ARG A 363 34.31 13.32 -29.33
N ARG A 364 34.91 14.13 -28.45
CA ARG A 364 34.26 14.75 -27.30
C ARG A 364 33.96 16.22 -27.60
N THR A 365 32.73 16.65 -27.36
CA THR A 365 32.29 18.04 -27.44
C THR A 365 31.73 18.46 -26.10
N ARG A 366 32.21 19.57 -25.54
CA ARG A 366 31.69 20.11 -24.27
C ARG A 366 30.26 20.59 -24.47
N VAL A 367 29.34 20.23 -23.59
CA VAL A 367 27.97 20.75 -23.62
C VAL A 367 27.90 22.08 -22.89
N ASP A 368 27.36 23.09 -23.55
CA ASP A 368 27.13 24.44 -23.02
C ASP A 368 25.78 25.00 -23.50
N ALA A 369 25.53 26.28 -23.25
CA ALA A 369 24.26 26.91 -23.61
C ALA A 369 24.04 27.08 -25.12
N ALA A 370 25.09 27.03 -25.95
CA ALA A 370 25.00 27.23 -27.39
C ALA A 370 24.70 25.93 -28.14
N ASN A 371 25.10 24.77 -27.59
CA ASN A 371 24.87 23.46 -28.21
C ASN A 371 23.91 22.55 -27.43
N ALA A 372 23.39 22.95 -26.27
CA ALA A 372 22.42 22.15 -25.50
C ALA A 372 21.14 21.81 -26.30
N GLU A 373 20.72 22.66 -27.24
CA GLU A 373 19.56 22.46 -28.11
C GLU A 373 19.83 21.47 -29.27
N GLU A 374 21.09 21.09 -29.52
CA GLU A 374 21.43 20.02 -30.49
C GLU A 374 21.02 18.62 -30.00
N PHE A 375 20.65 18.48 -28.73
CA PHE A 375 20.30 17.22 -28.07
C PHE A 375 18.80 17.13 -27.80
N GLU A 376 18.24 15.92 -27.88
CA GLU A 376 16.85 15.70 -27.52
C GLU A 376 16.60 15.93 -26.03
N GLN A 377 15.41 16.43 -25.68
CA GLN A 377 15.00 16.63 -24.28
C GLN A 377 14.82 15.32 -23.50
N ARG A 378 14.90 14.16 -24.15
CA ARG A 378 14.80 12.83 -23.53
C ARG A 378 16.17 12.13 -23.60
N ALA A 379 16.66 11.74 -22.43
CA ALA A 379 17.84 10.89 -22.27
C ALA A 379 17.48 9.66 -21.42
N VAL A 380 18.36 8.66 -21.40
CA VAL A 380 18.20 7.42 -20.64
C VAL A 380 19.39 7.23 -19.71
N MET A 381 19.10 7.03 -18.42
CA MET A 381 20.08 6.64 -17.41
C MET A 381 20.05 5.12 -17.20
N PHE A 382 21.22 4.53 -16.93
CA PHE A 382 21.33 3.14 -16.48
C PHE A 382 21.53 3.06 -14.97
N TYR A 383 20.66 2.32 -14.28
CA TYR A 383 20.88 1.97 -12.88
C TYR A 383 21.90 0.83 -12.79
N ARG A 384 22.87 0.97 -11.90
CA ARG A 384 23.92 -0.03 -11.70
C ARG A 384 23.40 -1.18 -10.83
N PRO A 385 23.24 -2.41 -11.36
CA PRO A 385 22.73 -3.53 -10.58
C PRO A 385 23.75 -4.00 -9.54
N LEU A 386 23.27 -4.69 -8.50
CA LEU A 386 24.14 -5.46 -7.61
C LEU A 386 24.67 -6.71 -8.35
N PRO A 387 25.92 -7.15 -8.09
CA PRO A 387 26.44 -8.43 -8.58
C PRO A 387 25.51 -9.62 -8.31
N GLU A 388 25.45 -10.60 -9.21
CA GLU A 388 24.61 -11.80 -9.02
C GLU A 388 25.06 -12.64 -7.80
N ARG A 389 26.36 -12.61 -7.46
CA ARG A 389 26.96 -13.34 -6.33
C ARG A 389 26.59 -12.74 -4.96
N PRO A 390 26.53 -13.57 -3.89
CA PRO A 390 26.26 -13.09 -2.53
C PRO A 390 27.28 -12.03 -2.09
N MET A 391 26.80 -10.99 -1.40
CA MET A 391 27.60 -9.79 -1.10
C MET A 391 27.96 -9.64 0.37
N GLY A 392 29.27 -9.69 0.66
CA GLY A 392 29.79 -9.33 1.97
C GLY A 392 29.69 -7.82 2.27
N LYS A 393 29.58 -7.47 3.55
CA LYS A 393 29.52 -6.08 4.08
C LYS A 393 30.54 -5.13 3.43
N TRP A 394 31.79 -5.59 3.29
CA TRP A 394 32.88 -4.83 2.67
C TRP A 394 32.73 -4.63 1.15
N GLN A 395 32.13 -5.59 0.45
CA GLN A 395 31.85 -5.49 -0.98
C GLN A 395 30.72 -4.49 -1.23
N LEU A 396 29.69 -4.49 -0.38
CA LEU A 396 28.61 -3.49 -0.40
C LEU A 396 29.17 -2.08 -0.15
N LEU A 397 29.96 -1.89 0.91
CA LEU A 397 30.61 -0.60 1.19
C LEU A 397 31.49 -0.12 0.02
N ARG A 398 32.28 -1.02 -0.59
CA ARG A 398 33.11 -0.71 -1.77
C ARG A 398 32.27 -0.42 -3.03
N PHE A 399 31.09 -1.02 -3.16
CA PHE A 399 30.14 -0.71 -4.23
C PHE A 399 29.60 0.73 -4.09
N SER A 400 29.20 1.12 -2.86
CA SER A 400 28.68 2.45 -2.52
C SER A 400 29.70 3.58 -2.68
N LEU A 401 30.95 3.36 -2.26
CA LEU A 401 32.02 4.37 -2.32
C LEU A 401 32.66 4.53 -3.72
N ARG A 402 32.16 3.83 -4.74
CA ARG A 402 32.65 3.96 -6.11
C ARG A 402 32.13 5.26 -6.73
N GLY A 403 33.04 6.21 -6.98
CA GLY A 403 32.71 7.52 -7.55
C GLY A 403 32.73 8.68 -6.55
N THR A 404 32.83 8.40 -5.24
CA THR A 404 32.90 9.42 -4.18
C THR A 404 34.34 9.75 -3.76
N ARG A 405 35.36 9.14 -4.39
CA ARG A 405 36.80 9.40 -4.14
C ARG A 405 37.19 10.90 -4.06
N PRO A 406 36.79 11.79 -4.98
CA PRO A 406 37.16 13.21 -4.86
C PRO A 406 36.48 13.87 -3.66
N ASP A 407 35.24 13.50 -3.36
CA ASP A 407 34.48 13.99 -2.21
C ASP A 407 35.14 13.52 -0.89
N MET A 408 35.58 12.26 -0.82
CA MET A 408 36.33 11.70 0.32
C MET A 408 37.70 12.38 0.53
N ARG A 409 38.43 12.69 -0.55
CA ARG A 409 39.68 13.45 -0.48
C ARG A 409 39.43 14.87 0.05
N ASN A 410 38.39 15.53 -0.46
CA ASN A 410 38.03 16.88 -0.02
C ASN A 410 37.56 16.88 1.44
N LEU A 411 36.83 15.84 1.88
CA LEU A 411 36.43 15.64 3.28
C LEU A 411 37.64 15.49 4.20
N ALA A 412 38.62 14.66 3.82
CA ALA A 412 39.86 14.47 4.58
C ALA A 412 40.69 15.77 4.66
N LEU A 413 40.85 16.48 3.55
CA LEU A 413 41.56 17.76 3.50
C LEU A 413 40.88 18.82 4.38
N ALA A 414 39.56 18.96 4.28
CA ALA A 414 38.79 19.88 5.12
C ALA A 414 38.93 19.53 6.61
N GLY A 415 38.83 18.24 6.96
CA GLY A 415 39.01 17.77 8.34
C GLY A 415 40.38 18.12 8.90
N VAL A 416 41.47 17.90 8.14
CA VAL A 416 42.84 18.27 8.56
C VAL A 416 42.97 19.78 8.80
N VAL A 417 42.42 20.62 7.91
CA VAL A 417 42.46 22.08 8.08
C VAL A 417 41.65 22.53 9.30
N THR A 418 40.42 22.03 9.48
CA THR A 418 39.60 22.31 10.67
C THR A 418 40.32 21.93 11.97
N VAL A 419 41.09 20.83 11.98
CA VAL A 419 41.84 20.41 13.17
C VAL A 419 43.05 21.31 13.43
N ALA A 420 43.82 21.66 12.40
CA ALA A 420 44.94 22.58 12.52
C ALA A 420 44.52 23.97 13.06
N LEU A 421 43.35 24.46 12.62
CA LEU A 421 42.75 25.69 13.14
C LEU A 421 42.20 25.51 14.57
N GLY A 422 41.62 24.34 14.89
CA GLY A 422 41.17 23.99 16.24
C GLY A 422 42.30 23.94 17.28
N ALA A 423 43.53 23.60 16.87
CA ALA A 423 44.73 23.63 17.70
C ALA A 423 45.01 25.00 18.31
N LEU A 424 44.62 26.07 17.62
CA LEU A 424 44.94 27.44 17.98
C LEU A 424 44.19 27.87 19.26
N VAL A 425 43.03 27.28 19.56
CA VAL A 425 42.22 27.65 20.73
C VAL A 425 42.90 27.29 22.07
N PRO A 426 43.29 26.03 22.36
CA PRO A 426 44.03 25.70 23.59
C PRO A 426 45.34 26.47 23.78
N ILE A 427 46.05 26.77 22.69
CA ILE A 427 47.31 27.52 22.70
C ILE A 427 47.05 29.00 23.00
N ALA A 428 46.07 29.61 22.33
CA ALA A 428 45.68 31.01 22.57
C ALA A 428 45.17 31.22 24.00
N THR A 429 44.32 30.32 24.52
CA THR A 429 43.85 30.39 25.92
C THR A 429 45.01 30.34 26.91
N GLY A 430 46.00 29.45 26.71
CA GLY A 430 47.18 29.36 27.58
C GLY A 430 48.06 30.61 27.56
N GLN A 431 48.32 31.16 26.37
CA GLN A 431 49.14 32.36 26.22
C GLN A 431 48.45 33.62 26.79
N VAL A 432 47.15 33.80 26.50
CA VAL A 432 46.37 34.94 27.01
C VAL A 432 46.30 34.93 28.53
N LEU A 433 45.85 33.83 29.15
CA LEU A 433 45.71 33.76 30.60
C LEU A 433 47.04 33.57 31.35
N GLY A 434 48.05 32.97 30.70
CA GLY A 434 49.31 32.61 31.33
C GLY A 434 50.43 33.64 31.23
N VAL A 435 50.41 34.49 30.19
CA VAL A 435 51.48 35.45 29.90
C VAL A 435 50.92 36.85 29.69
N TYR A 436 49.99 37.03 28.74
CA TYR A 436 49.58 38.38 28.32
C TYR A 436 48.71 39.10 29.37
N VAL A 437 47.81 38.40 30.06
CA VAL A 437 46.99 38.98 31.14
C VAL A 437 47.84 39.32 32.38
N PRO A 438 48.70 38.43 32.92
CA PRO A 438 49.61 38.78 34.02
C PRO A 438 50.55 39.95 33.71
N ASN A 439 51.03 40.07 32.46
CA ASN A 439 51.92 41.15 32.03
C ASN A 439 51.18 42.45 31.62
N ALA A 440 49.84 42.48 31.66
CA ALA A 440 49.01 43.59 31.18
C ALA A 440 49.24 43.99 29.71
N GLU A 441 49.60 43.03 28.85
CA GLU A 441 49.93 43.24 27.43
C GLU A 441 48.67 43.38 26.55
N ASN A 442 47.89 44.42 26.81
CA ASN A 442 46.57 44.67 26.20
C ASN A 442 46.55 44.59 24.65
N SER A 443 47.64 45.00 23.98
CA SER A 443 47.74 44.90 22.52
C SER A 443 47.76 43.45 22.03
N LEU A 444 48.54 42.58 22.69
CA LEU A 444 48.67 41.16 22.32
C LEU A 444 47.40 40.38 22.66
N ILE A 445 46.70 40.72 23.75
CA ILE A 445 45.38 40.17 24.08
C ILE A 445 44.38 40.44 22.94
N VAL A 446 44.31 41.67 22.43
CA VAL A 446 43.41 42.04 21.32
C VAL A 446 43.80 41.33 20.03
N GLN A 447 45.09 41.29 19.67
CA GLN A 447 45.58 40.61 18.46
C GLN A 447 45.25 39.10 18.48
N VAL A 448 45.49 38.42 19.61
CA VAL A 448 45.22 36.98 19.75
C VAL A 448 43.73 36.69 19.79
N SER A 449 42.93 37.55 20.44
CA SER A 449 41.46 37.43 20.42
C SER A 449 40.91 37.59 19.00
N LEU A 450 41.42 38.55 18.22
CA LEU A 450 41.07 38.73 16.81
C LEU A 450 41.50 37.51 15.97
N ALA A 451 42.69 36.97 16.21
CA ALA A 451 43.17 35.76 15.53
C ALA A 451 42.28 34.55 15.83
N VAL A 452 41.80 34.37 17.07
CA VAL A 452 40.85 33.31 17.45
C VAL A 452 39.50 33.51 16.74
N ILE A 453 38.98 34.74 16.66
CA ILE A 453 37.73 35.05 15.93
C ILE A 453 37.87 34.71 14.44
N VAL A 454 38.93 35.18 13.78
CA VAL A 454 39.19 34.89 12.35
C VAL A 454 39.35 33.38 12.12
N THR A 455 40.12 32.70 12.97
CA THR A 455 40.32 31.24 12.93
C THR A 455 39.00 30.48 13.11
N SER A 456 38.10 30.97 13.97
CA SER A 456 36.77 30.39 14.20
C SER A 456 35.85 30.55 12.98
N ILE A 457 35.86 31.73 12.34
CA ILE A 457 35.11 31.98 11.10
C ILE A 457 35.60 31.08 9.97
N VAL A 458 36.92 30.97 9.78
CA VAL A 458 37.51 30.07 8.77
C VAL A 458 37.14 28.61 9.08
N SER A 459 37.23 28.18 10.33
CA SER A 459 36.83 26.83 10.76
C SER A 459 35.35 26.54 10.48
N ALA A 460 34.45 27.52 10.69
CA ALA A 460 33.03 27.40 10.38
C ALA A 460 32.79 27.23 8.86
N VAL A 461 33.53 27.94 8.01
CA VAL A 461 33.48 27.77 6.55
C VAL A 461 33.94 26.36 6.13
N PHE A 462 35.02 25.85 6.72
CA PHE A 462 35.47 24.47 6.45
C PHE A 462 34.48 23.42 6.95
N MET A 463 33.86 23.60 8.13
CA MET A 463 32.78 22.74 8.62
C MET A 463 31.55 22.77 7.70
N LEU A 464 31.16 23.93 7.19
CA LEU A 464 30.09 24.04 6.19
C LEU A 464 30.46 23.30 4.90
N MET A 465 31.69 23.46 4.39
CA MET A 465 32.16 22.72 3.21
C MET A 465 32.19 21.20 3.45
N GLN A 466 32.57 20.77 4.66
CA GLN A 466 32.56 19.36 5.08
C GLN A 466 31.12 18.81 5.06
N ASN A 467 30.16 19.50 5.68
CA ASN A 467 28.74 19.13 5.72
C ASN A 467 28.10 19.08 4.32
N LEU A 468 28.38 20.08 3.46
CA LEU A 468 27.93 20.06 2.07
C LEU A 468 28.53 18.91 1.25
N THR A 469 29.77 18.51 1.55
CA THR A 469 30.43 17.36 0.92
C THR A 469 29.82 16.03 1.40
N ILE A 470 29.46 15.93 2.68
CA ILE A 470 28.76 14.77 3.26
C ILE A 470 27.38 14.61 2.61
N LEU A 471 26.56 15.67 2.54
CA LEU A 471 25.24 15.64 1.91
C LEU A 471 25.31 15.22 0.42
N ARG A 472 26.30 15.74 -0.32
CA ARG A 472 26.56 15.33 -1.72
C ARG A 472 26.95 13.87 -1.85
N MET A 473 27.78 13.36 -0.93
CA MET A 473 28.15 11.94 -0.91
C MET A 473 26.94 11.06 -0.56
N GLU A 474 26.15 11.47 0.44
CA GLU A 474 24.97 10.77 0.91
C GLU A 474 23.93 10.60 -0.21
N GLY A 475 23.62 11.67 -0.94
CA GLY A 475 22.69 11.63 -2.08
C GLY A 475 23.17 10.74 -3.23
N ARG A 476 24.47 10.74 -3.57
CA ARG A 476 25.03 9.82 -4.59
C ARG A 476 24.97 8.36 -4.15
N ILE A 477 25.19 8.10 -2.86
CA ILE A 477 25.05 6.75 -2.31
C ILE A 477 23.58 6.31 -2.34
N GLU A 478 22.61 7.20 -2.09
CA GLU A 478 21.17 6.89 -2.23
C GLU A 478 20.81 6.48 -3.65
N SER A 479 21.12 7.35 -4.62
CA SER A 479 20.73 7.19 -6.02
C SER A 479 21.39 5.98 -6.69
N THR A 480 22.45 5.44 -6.08
CA THR A 480 23.10 4.20 -6.53
C THR A 480 22.60 2.97 -5.77
N LEU A 481 22.54 3.01 -4.43
CA LEU A 481 22.19 1.84 -3.62
C LEU A 481 20.71 1.49 -3.66
N GLN A 482 19.82 2.48 -3.48
CA GLN A 482 18.40 2.22 -3.32
C GLN A 482 17.80 1.57 -4.59
N PRO A 483 18.05 2.06 -5.82
CA PRO A 483 17.62 1.37 -7.03
C PRO A 483 18.27 -0.01 -7.21
N ALA A 484 19.52 -0.20 -6.79
CA ALA A 484 20.21 -1.48 -6.91
C ALA A 484 19.67 -2.56 -5.96
N VAL A 485 19.25 -2.19 -4.74
CA VAL A 485 18.56 -3.09 -3.80
C VAL A 485 17.15 -3.42 -4.31
N TRP A 486 16.42 -2.44 -4.85
CA TRP A 486 15.12 -2.70 -5.47
C TRP A 486 15.23 -3.60 -6.71
N ASP A 487 16.20 -3.40 -7.59
CA ASP A 487 16.43 -4.31 -8.73
C ASP A 487 16.79 -5.73 -8.26
N ARG A 488 17.63 -5.88 -7.23
CA ARG A 488 17.94 -7.20 -6.66
C ARG A 488 16.68 -7.87 -6.13
N LEU A 489 15.89 -7.17 -5.30
CA LEU A 489 14.66 -7.70 -4.73
C LEU A 489 13.67 -8.15 -5.83
N LEU A 490 13.44 -7.33 -6.84
CA LEU A 490 12.54 -7.62 -7.97
C LEU A 490 13.06 -8.72 -8.93
N ARG A 491 14.26 -9.27 -8.70
CA ARG A 491 14.87 -10.36 -9.48
C ARG A 491 15.03 -11.65 -8.69
N LEU A 492 14.55 -11.70 -7.44
CA LEU A 492 14.55 -12.92 -6.62
C LEU A 492 13.42 -13.88 -7.04
N PRO A 493 13.58 -15.21 -6.86
CA PRO A 493 12.55 -16.20 -7.18
C PRO A 493 11.27 -16.00 -6.34
N THR A 494 10.12 -16.40 -6.88
CA THR A 494 8.83 -16.25 -6.16
C THR A 494 8.78 -16.97 -4.81
N LYS A 495 9.50 -18.09 -4.63
CA LYS A 495 9.65 -18.79 -3.34
C LYS A 495 10.16 -17.87 -2.22
N PHE A 496 11.07 -16.95 -2.52
CA PHE A 496 11.61 -16.00 -1.54
C PHE A 496 10.53 -15.07 -0.94
N PHE A 497 9.51 -14.74 -1.74
CA PHE A 497 8.38 -13.90 -1.35
C PHE A 497 7.28 -14.67 -0.61
N THR A 498 7.08 -15.96 -0.90
CA THR A 498 6.09 -16.78 -0.17
C THR A 498 6.51 -17.10 1.27
N GLU A 499 7.82 -17.08 1.55
CA GLU A 499 8.38 -17.35 2.89
C GLU A 499 8.42 -16.11 3.81
N ARG A 500 8.20 -14.89 3.28
CA ARG A 500 8.45 -13.62 4.00
C ARG A 500 7.26 -12.67 3.96
N SER A 501 7.12 -11.86 5.00
CA SER A 501 6.03 -10.87 5.05
C SER A 501 6.33 -9.64 4.19
N THR A 502 5.29 -9.00 3.64
CA THR A 502 5.44 -7.73 2.90
C THR A 502 6.13 -6.65 3.74
N GLY A 503 5.86 -6.61 5.05
CA GLY A 503 6.47 -5.65 5.99
C GLY A 503 7.96 -5.90 6.24
N GLU A 504 8.37 -7.17 6.33
CA GLU A 504 9.79 -7.56 6.43
C GLU A 504 10.58 -7.16 5.18
N LEU A 505 10.04 -7.45 3.99
CA LEU A 505 10.66 -7.07 2.72
C LEU A 505 10.74 -5.55 2.54
N ALA A 506 9.71 -4.81 2.96
CA ALA A 506 9.73 -3.35 2.98
C ALA A 506 10.78 -2.80 3.97
N SER A 507 10.91 -3.41 5.15
CA SER A 507 11.96 -3.07 6.13
C SER A 507 13.36 -3.34 5.57
N ALA A 508 13.58 -4.46 4.89
CA ALA A 508 14.85 -4.79 4.24
C ALA A 508 15.19 -3.78 3.12
N ALA A 509 14.22 -3.40 2.29
CA ALA A 509 14.41 -2.40 1.24
C ALA A 509 14.74 -1.00 1.80
N MET A 510 14.06 -0.57 2.87
CA MET A 510 14.31 0.74 3.52
C MET A 510 15.53 0.74 4.43
N GLY A 511 15.94 -0.42 4.94
CA GLY A 511 17.06 -0.59 5.86
C GLY A 511 18.38 -0.08 5.28
N ILE A 512 18.55 -0.11 3.95
CA ILE A 512 19.77 0.37 3.27
C ILE A 512 20.01 1.87 3.52
N SER A 513 18.94 2.68 3.49
CA SER A 513 18.99 4.11 3.76
C SER A 513 19.20 4.40 5.25
N ALA A 514 18.64 3.57 6.14
CA ALA A 514 18.89 3.67 7.58
C ALA A 514 20.35 3.37 7.93
N ILE A 515 20.91 2.28 7.41
CA ILE A 515 22.34 1.91 7.52
C ILE A 515 23.23 3.06 7.03
N ARG A 516 22.94 3.58 5.84
CA ARG A 516 23.69 4.69 5.25
C ARG A 516 23.63 5.94 6.14
N ARG A 517 22.44 6.35 6.61
CA ARG A 517 22.28 7.55 7.45
C ARG A 517 23.12 7.46 8.72
N VAL A 518 23.17 6.29 9.36
CA VAL A 518 24.03 6.03 10.53
C VAL A 518 25.52 6.13 10.13
N LEU A 519 25.93 5.47 9.04
CA LEU A 519 27.33 5.44 8.61
C LEU A 519 27.86 6.80 8.12
N SER A 520 27.02 7.58 7.44
CA SER A 520 27.31 8.96 7.01
C SER A 520 27.50 9.91 8.19
N GLY A 521 26.78 9.72 9.28
CA GLY A 521 26.99 10.49 10.53
C GLY A 521 28.26 10.09 11.27
N ILE A 522 28.63 8.81 11.25
CA ILE A 522 29.82 8.28 11.95
C ILE A 522 31.13 8.78 11.34
N GLY A 523 31.26 8.75 10.00
CA GLY A 523 32.52 9.05 9.32
C GLY A 523 33.14 10.42 9.69
N PRO A 524 32.39 11.53 9.63
CA PRO A 524 32.87 12.87 10.00
C PRO A 524 33.30 12.96 11.46
N ILE A 525 32.48 12.41 12.37
CA ILE A 525 32.77 12.39 13.82
C ILE A 525 34.05 11.60 14.08
N ALA A 526 34.21 10.43 13.46
CA ALA A 526 35.40 9.60 13.64
C ALA A 526 36.69 10.27 13.09
N VAL A 527 36.61 10.95 11.94
CA VAL A 527 37.75 11.72 11.39
C VAL A 527 38.09 12.91 12.28
N GLN A 528 37.09 13.68 12.71
CA GLN A 528 37.28 14.84 13.58
C GLN A 528 37.89 14.41 14.93
N ALA A 529 37.24 13.49 15.63
CA ALA A 529 37.69 13.00 16.93
C ALA A 529 39.05 12.29 16.85
N GLY A 530 39.30 11.48 15.81
CA GLY A 530 40.60 10.85 15.60
C GLY A 530 41.73 11.87 15.43
N THR A 531 41.50 12.94 14.67
CA THR A 531 42.54 13.94 14.39
C THR A 531 42.72 14.92 15.57
N VAL A 532 41.63 15.40 16.18
CA VAL A 532 41.68 16.24 17.40
C VAL A 532 42.30 15.47 18.56
N GLY A 533 41.96 14.19 18.73
CA GLY A 533 42.56 13.31 19.73
C GLY A 533 44.06 13.12 19.51
N ALA A 534 44.48 12.73 18.30
CA ALA A 534 45.91 12.56 17.99
C ALA A 534 46.73 13.84 18.23
N MET A 535 46.21 14.99 17.82
CA MET A 535 46.84 16.30 18.03
C MET A 535 46.98 16.64 19.53
N ASN A 536 45.91 16.52 20.31
CA ASN A 536 45.96 16.82 21.74
C ASN A 536 46.84 15.81 22.50
N LEU A 537 46.88 14.54 22.08
CA LEU A 537 47.80 13.55 22.64
C LEU A 537 49.27 13.97 22.46
N VAL A 538 49.66 14.47 21.28
CA VAL A 538 51.01 15.02 21.04
C VAL A 538 51.28 16.23 21.95
N LEU A 539 50.32 17.16 22.07
CA LEU A 539 50.46 18.33 22.97
C LEU A 539 50.72 17.91 24.42
N LEU A 540 50.02 16.90 24.95
CA LEU A 540 50.23 16.41 26.32
C LEU A 540 51.67 15.91 26.55
N PHE A 541 52.23 15.16 25.61
CA PHE A 541 53.62 14.68 25.69
C PHE A 541 54.64 15.82 25.60
N CYS A 542 54.36 16.88 24.83
CA CYS A 542 55.23 18.06 24.75
C CYS A 542 55.25 18.89 26.04
N PHE A 543 54.16 18.89 26.82
CA PHE A 543 54.08 19.65 28.07
C PHE A 543 54.63 18.90 29.29
N SER A 544 54.22 17.64 29.51
CA SER A 544 54.68 16.86 30.68
C SER A 544 54.42 15.37 30.56
N ILE A 545 55.50 14.58 30.37
CA ILE A 545 55.43 13.11 30.23
C ILE A 545 54.73 12.42 31.42
N PRO A 546 54.99 12.74 32.70
CA PRO A 546 54.34 12.04 33.82
C PRO A 546 52.82 12.28 33.88
N LEU A 547 52.38 13.52 33.65
CA LEU A 547 50.96 13.88 33.68
C LEU A 547 50.22 13.35 32.43
N ALA A 548 50.90 13.27 31.29
CA ALA A 548 50.37 12.63 30.09
C ALA A 548 50.04 11.15 30.33
N PHE A 549 50.90 10.40 31.04
CA PHE A 549 50.58 9.01 31.42
C PHE A 549 49.36 8.90 32.35
N THR A 550 49.19 9.83 33.31
CA THR A 550 47.96 9.83 34.14
C THR A 550 46.70 10.16 33.33
N ALA A 551 46.77 11.08 32.36
CA ALA A 551 45.66 11.38 31.47
C ALA A 551 45.31 10.19 30.56
N ILE A 552 46.32 9.47 30.06
CA ILE A 552 46.14 8.22 29.28
C ILE A 552 45.51 7.11 30.14
N ALA A 553 45.91 6.98 31.41
CA ALA A 553 45.31 6.00 32.32
C ALA A 553 43.82 6.29 32.57
N MET A 554 43.45 7.56 32.84
CA MET A 554 42.04 7.98 32.97
C MET A 554 41.27 7.68 31.68
N LEU A 555 41.84 8.03 30.52
CA LEU A 555 41.28 7.80 29.19
C LEU A 555 40.99 6.32 28.92
N ILE A 556 41.89 5.41 29.27
CA ILE A 556 41.69 3.95 29.09
C ILE A 556 40.52 3.47 29.94
N VAL A 557 40.44 3.89 31.22
CA VAL A 557 39.32 3.54 32.12
C VAL A 557 37.99 4.03 31.53
N ILE A 558 37.94 5.29 31.07
CA ILE A 558 36.75 5.89 30.43
C ILE A 558 36.34 5.11 29.18
N ALA A 559 37.30 4.82 28.28
CA ALA A 559 37.04 4.08 27.05
C ALA A 559 36.44 2.69 27.32
N VAL A 560 36.97 1.96 28.31
CA VAL A 560 36.44 0.64 28.71
C VAL A 560 35.02 0.75 29.28
N VAL A 561 34.73 1.74 30.13
CA VAL A 561 33.39 1.97 30.69
C VAL A 561 32.37 2.31 29.59
N PHE A 562 32.68 3.24 28.69
CA PHE A 562 31.75 3.59 27.59
C PHE A 562 31.58 2.45 26.57
N LEU A 563 32.65 1.70 26.27
CA LEU A 563 32.58 0.55 25.35
C LEU A 563 31.71 -0.58 25.92
N THR A 564 31.90 -0.92 27.20
CA THR A 564 31.11 -1.98 27.87
C THR A 564 29.63 -1.59 27.97
N MET A 565 29.31 -0.34 28.33
CA MET A 565 27.92 0.14 28.32
C MET A 565 27.29 0.13 26.94
N GLY A 566 28.03 0.56 25.90
CA GLY A 566 27.53 0.56 24.53
C GLY A 566 27.27 -0.85 23.98
N LEU A 567 28.16 -1.81 24.25
CA LEU A 567 27.94 -3.22 23.91
C LEU A 567 26.72 -3.82 24.65
N TRP A 568 26.47 -3.38 25.88
CA TRP A 568 25.29 -3.79 26.65
C TRP A 568 24.00 -3.18 26.09
N GLU A 569 24.00 -1.90 25.73
CA GLU A 569 22.88 -1.22 25.07
C GLU A 569 22.50 -1.93 23.76
N LEU A 570 23.49 -2.25 22.92
CA LEU A 570 23.31 -2.97 21.65
C LEU A 570 22.62 -4.33 21.81
N ARG A 571 22.88 -5.06 22.91
CA ARG A 571 22.22 -6.35 23.20
C ARG A 571 20.71 -6.19 23.41
N TRP A 572 20.27 -5.08 24.01
CA TRP A 572 18.85 -4.79 24.19
C TRP A 572 18.22 -4.16 22.94
N GLN A 573 18.94 -3.29 22.23
CA GLN A 573 18.48 -2.72 20.96
C GLN A 573 18.18 -3.81 19.92
N ARG A 574 19.00 -4.88 19.82
CA ARG A 574 18.72 -6.04 18.93
C ARG A 574 17.36 -6.66 19.18
N ARG A 575 17.09 -7.03 20.45
CA ARG A 575 15.82 -7.63 20.87
C ARG A 575 14.62 -6.70 20.64
N LEU A 576 14.81 -5.39 20.80
CA LEU A 576 13.78 -4.39 20.52
C LEU A 576 13.46 -4.31 19.02
N VAL A 577 14.46 -4.41 18.14
CA VAL A 577 14.27 -4.44 16.68
C VAL A 577 13.54 -5.71 16.23
N GLU A 578 13.93 -6.88 16.74
CA GLU A 578 13.25 -8.15 16.47
C GLU A 578 11.76 -8.12 16.86
N LEU A 579 11.46 -7.64 18.08
CA LEU A 579 10.08 -7.53 18.56
C LEU A 579 9.29 -6.43 17.83
N GLY A 580 9.95 -5.34 17.42
CA GLY A 580 9.35 -4.30 16.58
C GLY A 580 8.89 -4.83 15.23
N ASN A 581 9.69 -5.68 14.58
CA ASN A 581 9.30 -6.36 13.34
C ASN A 581 8.09 -7.29 13.55
N LYS A 582 8.06 -8.04 14.66
CA LYS A 582 6.91 -8.89 15.02
C LYS A 582 5.63 -8.06 15.21
N LEU A 583 5.71 -6.95 15.94
CA LEU A 583 4.59 -6.03 16.17
C LEU A 583 4.06 -5.41 14.87
N ASN A 584 4.95 -4.98 13.97
CA ASN A 584 4.57 -4.46 12.66
C ASN A 584 3.83 -5.52 11.84
N ASN A 585 4.34 -6.76 11.79
CA ASN A 585 3.67 -7.85 11.08
C ASN A 585 2.30 -8.19 11.68
N GLN A 586 2.18 -8.25 13.02
CA GLN A 586 0.90 -8.43 13.70
C GLN A 586 -0.09 -7.31 13.37
N ALA A 587 0.35 -6.03 13.37
CA ALA A 587 -0.51 -4.91 13.00
C ALA A 587 -1.05 -5.04 11.57
N PHE A 588 -0.21 -5.38 10.59
CA PHE A 588 -0.67 -5.65 9.22
C PHE A 588 -1.64 -6.83 9.11
N GLN A 589 -1.43 -7.90 9.88
CA GLN A 589 -2.33 -9.06 9.92
C GLN A 589 -3.69 -8.69 10.54
N THR A 590 -3.71 -7.98 11.67
CA THR A 590 -4.93 -7.51 12.32
C THR A 590 -5.73 -6.56 11.42
N LEU A 591 -5.07 -5.61 10.75
CA LEU A 591 -5.74 -4.69 9.82
C LEU A 591 -6.32 -5.41 8.60
N ARG A 592 -5.59 -6.36 7.99
CA ARG A 592 -6.12 -7.20 6.90
C ARG A 592 -7.26 -8.12 7.37
N GLY A 593 -7.24 -8.55 8.63
CA GLY A 593 -8.26 -9.38 9.25
C GLY A 593 -9.46 -8.62 9.81
N LEU A 594 -9.46 -7.29 9.80
CA LEU A 594 -10.42 -6.47 10.53
C LEU A 594 -11.90 -6.79 10.23
N PRO A 595 -12.35 -7.04 8.98
CA PRO A 595 -13.72 -7.45 8.72
C PRO A 595 -14.13 -8.75 9.42
N LYS A 596 -13.21 -9.72 9.52
CA LYS A 596 -13.45 -10.98 10.24
C LYS A 596 -13.50 -10.78 11.75
N LEU A 597 -12.67 -9.89 12.29
CA LEU A 597 -12.69 -9.53 13.71
C LEU A 597 -13.98 -8.82 14.10
N ARG A 598 -14.47 -7.91 13.25
CA ARG A 598 -15.76 -7.21 13.40
C ARG A 598 -16.94 -8.18 13.40
N VAL A 599 -16.99 -9.13 12.46
CA VAL A 599 -18.03 -10.19 12.42
C VAL A 599 -17.99 -11.08 13.66
N ALA A 600 -16.81 -11.33 14.23
CA ALA A 600 -16.63 -12.14 15.44
C ALA A 600 -16.70 -11.34 16.75
N ALA A 601 -16.94 -10.02 16.72
CA ALA A 601 -16.83 -9.10 17.86
C ALA A 601 -15.53 -9.27 18.69
N ALA A 602 -14.44 -9.62 18.00
CA ALA A 602 -13.18 -10.09 18.59
C ALA A 602 -12.06 -9.03 18.58
N GLU A 603 -12.38 -7.76 18.36
CA GLU A 603 -11.40 -6.66 18.30
C GLU A 603 -10.69 -6.46 19.64
N SER A 604 -11.40 -6.66 20.76
CA SER A 604 -10.84 -6.63 22.12
C SER A 604 -9.76 -7.70 22.33
N PHE A 605 -9.99 -8.91 21.82
CA PHE A 605 -9.01 -10.01 21.85
C PHE A 605 -7.78 -9.71 20.98
N ALA A 606 -8.00 -9.22 19.75
CA ALA A 606 -6.91 -8.81 18.86
C ALA A 606 -6.07 -7.67 19.44
N TYR A 607 -6.73 -6.69 20.07
CA TYR A 607 -6.07 -5.60 20.80
C TYR A 607 -5.27 -6.12 21.99
N ALA A 608 -5.82 -7.01 22.82
CA ALA A 608 -5.12 -7.60 23.96
C ALA A 608 -3.87 -8.39 23.53
N ALA A 609 -3.95 -9.16 22.45
CA ALA A 609 -2.82 -9.90 21.89
C ALA A 609 -1.68 -8.97 21.41
N TRP A 610 -2.02 -7.87 20.73
CA TRP A 610 -1.06 -6.83 20.34
C TRP A 610 -0.49 -6.07 21.56
N ALA A 611 -1.36 -5.69 22.51
CA ALA A 611 -0.99 -4.93 23.70
C ALA A 611 0.00 -5.70 24.59
N GLY A 612 -0.11 -7.03 24.68
CA GLY A 612 0.84 -7.87 25.41
C GLY A 612 2.27 -7.84 24.83
N GLU A 613 2.41 -7.91 23.51
CA GLU A 613 3.71 -7.78 22.84
C GLU A 613 4.21 -6.33 22.84
N PHE A 614 3.30 -5.34 22.78
CA PHE A 614 3.65 -3.93 22.92
C PHE A 614 4.17 -3.60 24.32
N ALA A 615 3.58 -4.18 25.38
CA ALA A 615 4.06 -4.05 26.75
C ALA A 615 5.49 -4.63 26.91
N ARG A 616 5.78 -5.79 26.33
CA ARG A 616 7.15 -6.36 26.27
C ARG A 616 8.12 -5.45 25.51
N SER A 617 7.68 -4.85 24.42
CA SER A 617 8.47 -3.87 23.66
C SER A 617 8.78 -2.62 24.51
N ARG A 618 7.80 -2.12 25.26
CA ARG A 618 8.02 -1.04 26.24
C ARG A 618 8.97 -1.44 27.36
N GLU A 619 8.90 -2.66 27.88
CA GLU A 619 9.86 -3.15 28.89
C GLU A 619 11.30 -3.20 28.35
N LEU A 620 11.50 -3.72 27.13
CA LEU A 620 12.80 -3.72 26.45
C LEU A 620 13.29 -2.29 26.17
N GLN A 621 12.40 -1.40 25.73
CA GLN A 621 12.70 0.02 25.50
C GLN A 621 13.09 0.73 26.81
N GLN A 622 12.45 0.41 27.94
CA GLN A 622 12.84 0.91 29.26
C GLN A 622 14.19 0.36 29.71
N ARG A 623 14.48 -0.93 29.49
CA ARG A 623 15.79 -1.53 29.84
C ARG A 623 16.93 -0.90 29.04
N ALA A 624 16.76 -0.73 27.73
CA ALA A 624 17.70 0.01 26.88
C ALA A 624 17.80 1.49 27.31
N GLY A 625 16.67 2.14 27.59
CA GLY A 625 16.58 3.52 28.04
C GLY A 625 17.28 3.78 29.38
N ARG A 626 17.24 2.83 30.32
CA ARG A 626 17.99 2.92 31.59
C ARG A 626 19.50 2.93 31.36
N ILE A 627 20.01 2.07 30.46
CA ILE A 627 21.43 2.06 30.08
C ILE A 627 21.80 3.38 29.39
N LYS A 628 20.98 3.85 28.44
CA LYS A 628 21.18 5.14 27.77
C LYS A 628 21.17 6.33 28.75
N ASN A 629 20.28 6.33 29.73
CA ASN A 629 20.23 7.37 30.77
C ASN A 629 21.47 7.32 31.67
N LEU A 630 21.92 6.13 32.07
CA LEU A 630 23.16 5.95 32.82
C LEU A 630 24.38 6.45 32.03
N THR A 631 24.47 6.13 30.73
CA THR A 631 25.49 6.64 29.82
C THR A 631 25.43 8.17 29.71
N THR A 632 24.24 8.77 29.65
CA THR A 632 24.05 10.24 29.65
C THR A 632 24.55 10.87 30.95
N VAL A 633 24.21 10.30 32.11
CA VAL A 633 24.68 10.79 33.43
C VAL A 633 26.20 10.68 33.55
N LEU A 634 26.79 9.55 33.14
CA LEU A 634 28.24 9.40 33.12
C LEU A 634 28.91 10.42 32.19
N ASN A 635 28.34 10.68 31.01
CA ASN A 635 28.84 11.68 30.06
C ASN A 635 28.76 13.11 30.61
N ALA A 636 27.79 13.43 31.48
CA ALA A 636 27.74 14.72 32.17
C ALA A 636 28.79 14.86 33.30
N VAL A 637 29.11 13.76 34.01
CA VAL A 637 29.87 13.81 35.26
C VAL A 637 31.37 13.48 35.08
N TYR A 638 31.75 12.64 34.11
CA TYR A 638 33.15 12.20 33.96
C TYR A 638 34.13 13.34 33.66
N LEU A 639 33.73 14.31 32.84
CA LEU A 639 34.61 15.38 32.35
C LEU A 639 34.95 16.37 33.48
N PRO A 640 34.00 16.87 34.29
CA PRO A 640 34.30 17.57 35.54
C PRO A 640 35.16 16.76 36.53
N LEU A 641 34.87 15.46 36.72
CA LEU A 641 35.64 14.63 37.65
C LEU A 641 37.11 14.47 37.20
N CYS A 642 37.37 14.31 35.91
CA CYS A 642 38.74 14.22 35.39
C CYS A 642 39.48 15.56 35.52
N SER A 643 38.81 16.68 35.24
CA SER A 643 39.39 18.01 35.45
C SER A 643 39.69 18.27 36.94
N LEU A 644 38.83 17.81 37.86
CA LEU A 644 39.06 17.90 39.30
C LEU A 644 40.23 17.01 39.75
N ALA A 645 40.31 15.77 39.26
CA ALA A 645 41.41 14.87 39.56
C ALA A 645 42.76 15.43 39.07
N MET A 646 42.80 15.99 37.86
CA MET A 646 43.98 16.69 37.33
C MET A 646 44.35 17.92 38.16
N PHE A 647 43.38 18.71 38.62
CA PHE A 647 43.62 19.85 39.50
C PHE A 647 44.20 19.43 40.86
N VAL A 648 43.64 18.40 41.50
CA VAL A 648 44.15 17.85 42.77
C VAL A 648 45.57 17.29 42.61
N LEU A 649 45.85 16.60 41.50
CA LEU A 649 47.17 16.07 41.20
C LEU A 649 48.22 17.18 41.07
N LEU A 650 47.87 18.31 40.44
CA LEU A 650 48.75 19.47 40.32
C LEU A 650 48.84 20.31 41.61
N ALA A 651 47.77 20.41 42.41
CA ALA A 651 47.79 21.14 43.67
C ALA A 651 48.56 20.41 44.79
N GLY A 652 48.67 19.08 44.70
CA GLY A 652 49.37 18.21 45.64
C GLY A 652 50.65 17.59 45.05
N PRO A 653 50.66 16.31 44.63
CA PRO A 653 51.88 15.57 44.28
C PRO A 653 52.77 16.20 43.19
N ALA A 654 52.18 16.92 42.24
CA ALA A 654 52.90 17.57 41.14
C ALA A 654 53.01 19.10 41.30
N ARG A 655 52.89 19.62 42.54
CA ARG A 655 52.92 21.07 42.81
C ARG A 655 54.24 21.70 42.36
N GLY A 656 54.13 22.75 41.54
CA GLY A 656 55.28 23.43 40.94
C GLY A 656 55.78 22.83 39.62
N SER A 657 55.23 21.70 39.14
CA SER A 657 55.64 21.09 37.87
C SER A 657 55.26 21.88 36.61
N MET A 658 54.25 22.75 36.69
CA MET A 658 53.73 23.52 35.56
C MET A 658 53.27 24.92 36.02
N SER A 659 53.35 25.92 35.13
CA SER A 659 52.76 27.24 35.36
C SER A 659 51.22 27.22 35.23
N ALA A 660 50.54 28.24 35.76
CA ALA A 660 49.07 28.34 35.68
C ALA A 660 48.57 28.36 34.22
N GLY A 661 49.25 29.07 33.33
CA GLY A 661 48.94 29.07 31.89
C GLY A 661 49.16 27.71 31.22
N ALA A 662 50.29 27.04 31.52
CA ALA A 662 50.57 25.71 31.00
C ALA A 662 49.57 24.67 31.50
N PHE A 663 49.08 24.78 32.75
CA PHE A 663 47.99 23.95 33.27
C PHE A 663 46.67 24.19 32.52
N LEU A 664 46.32 25.44 32.19
CA LEU A 664 45.09 25.73 31.43
C LEU A 664 45.14 25.10 30.02
N THR A 665 46.26 25.18 29.31
CA THR A 665 46.45 24.46 28.04
C THR A 665 46.46 22.94 28.22
N PHE A 666 47.11 22.43 29.26
CA PHE A 666 47.12 20.99 29.55
C PHE A 666 45.71 20.46 29.83
N ASN A 667 44.95 21.12 30.71
CA ASN A 667 43.60 20.72 31.10
C ASN A 667 42.61 20.82 29.93
N THR A 668 42.71 21.86 29.09
CA THR A 668 41.91 21.95 27.85
C THR A 668 42.28 20.86 26.85
N SER A 669 43.57 20.53 26.71
CA SER A 669 44.02 19.42 25.84
C SER A 669 43.55 18.05 26.35
N VAL A 670 43.62 17.79 27.67
CA VAL A 670 43.05 16.58 28.30
C VAL A 670 41.54 16.53 28.05
N THR A 671 40.82 17.64 28.23
CA THR A 671 39.36 17.73 28.03
C THR A 671 38.97 17.43 26.58
N MET A 672 39.69 17.99 25.60
CA MET A 672 39.47 17.71 24.18
C MET A 672 39.82 16.27 23.80
N LEU A 673 40.89 15.71 24.37
CA LEU A 673 41.27 14.31 24.17
C LEU A 673 40.20 13.34 24.72
N LEU A 674 39.77 13.52 25.98
CA LEU A 674 38.70 12.73 26.60
C LEU A 674 37.40 12.80 25.77
N THR A 675 37.00 14.00 25.35
CA THR A 675 35.83 14.20 24.48
C THR A 675 35.98 13.43 23.16
N SER A 676 37.18 13.44 22.57
CA SER A 676 37.47 12.71 21.32
C SER A 676 37.36 11.20 21.50
N ILE A 677 37.84 10.63 22.62
CA ILE A 677 37.70 9.18 22.90
C ILE A 677 36.24 8.81 23.13
N THR A 678 35.47 9.62 23.84
CA THR A 678 34.03 9.40 24.05
C THR A 678 33.26 9.44 22.72
N GLN A 679 33.59 10.39 21.83
CA GLN A 679 33.05 10.46 20.47
C GLN A 679 33.41 9.24 19.62
N LEU A 680 34.68 8.79 19.63
CA LEU A 680 35.11 7.58 18.92
C LEU A 680 34.41 6.32 19.45
N THR A 681 34.21 6.23 20.76
CA THR A 681 33.51 5.10 21.39
C THR A 681 32.03 5.10 20.99
N GLY A 682 31.36 6.25 21.03
CA GLY A 682 29.99 6.40 20.55
C GLY A 682 29.83 6.13 19.05
N ALA A 683 30.82 6.51 18.24
CA ALA A 683 30.90 6.18 16.82
C ALA A 683 31.04 4.67 16.58
N PHE A 684 31.85 3.97 17.37
CA PHE A 684 31.98 2.51 17.32
C PHE A 684 30.68 1.79 17.72
N VAL A 685 30.02 2.23 18.79
CA VAL A 685 28.72 1.69 19.23
C VAL A 685 27.66 1.89 18.14
N SER A 686 27.61 3.08 17.54
CA SER A 686 26.72 3.40 16.42
C SER A 686 27.03 2.55 15.17
N ALA A 687 28.31 2.26 14.89
CA ALA A 687 28.70 1.35 13.82
C ALA A 687 28.30 -0.10 14.12
N ALA A 688 28.34 -0.54 15.37
CA ALA A 688 27.84 -1.85 15.78
C ALA A 688 26.29 -1.92 15.78
N ALA A 689 25.58 -0.79 15.88
CA ALA A 689 24.12 -0.70 15.68
C ALA A 689 23.68 -0.86 14.21
N VAL A 690 24.61 -0.74 13.25
CA VAL A 690 24.37 -1.07 11.84
C VAL A 690 24.26 -2.59 11.62
N LEU A 691 24.89 -3.41 12.47
CA LEU A 691 24.97 -4.86 12.27
C LEU A 691 23.57 -5.54 12.22
N PRO A 692 22.62 -5.28 13.14
CA PRO A 692 21.28 -5.87 13.09
C PRO A 692 20.45 -5.36 11.91
N MET A 693 20.68 -4.11 11.48
CA MET A 693 20.05 -3.57 10.28
C MET A 693 20.56 -4.31 9.03
N PHE A 694 21.86 -4.57 8.95
CA PHE A 694 22.45 -5.37 7.85
C PHE A 694 21.93 -6.81 7.85
N GLU A 695 21.73 -7.41 9.02
CA GLU A 695 21.18 -8.77 9.17
C GLU A 695 19.77 -8.90 8.57
N GLN A 696 18.95 -7.84 8.55
CA GLN A 696 17.65 -7.83 7.85
C GLN A 696 17.76 -7.81 6.31
N ILE A 697 18.79 -7.14 5.76
CA ILE A 697 18.97 -7.03 4.30
C ILE A 697 19.75 -8.22 3.75
N LYS A 698 20.58 -8.86 4.59
CA LYS A 698 21.43 -10.00 4.21
C LYS A 698 20.69 -11.08 3.39
N PRO A 699 19.47 -11.55 3.72
CA PRO A 699 18.75 -12.52 2.89
C PRO A 699 18.53 -12.04 1.44
N VAL A 700 18.22 -10.76 1.22
CA VAL A 700 18.02 -10.18 -0.12
C VAL A 700 19.33 -10.10 -0.90
N LEU A 701 20.47 -9.92 -0.21
CA LEU A 701 21.80 -9.82 -0.80
C LEU A 701 22.44 -11.19 -1.09
N ASP A 702 22.13 -12.20 -0.27
CA ASP A 702 22.67 -13.55 -0.38
C ASP A 702 21.85 -14.44 -1.34
N GLU A 703 20.52 -14.27 -1.39
CA GLU A 703 19.64 -15.04 -2.28
C GLU A 703 20.01 -14.82 -3.75
N ALA A 704 20.05 -15.90 -4.53
CA ALA A 704 20.45 -15.84 -5.93
C ALA A 704 19.29 -15.31 -6.81
N PRO A 705 19.56 -14.50 -7.84
CA PRO A 705 18.52 -14.11 -8.81
C PRO A 705 17.92 -15.33 -9.51
N GLU A 706 16.64 -15.22 -9.87
CA GLU A 706 15.88 -16.27 -10.57
C GLU A 706 16.54 -16.68 -11.89
N VAL A 707 16.89 -15.68 -12.71
CA VAL A 707 17.57 -15.84 -14.01
C VAL A 707 19.08 -15.66 -13.84
N ARG A 708 19.86 -16.72 -14.09
CA ARG A 708 21.33 -16.75 -13.96
C ARG A 708 22.00 -16.18 -15.20
N GLY A 709 23.20 -15.60 -15.08
CA GLY A 709 23.94 -15.00 -16.21
C GLY A 709 24.15 -15.88 -17.46
N ALA A 710 24.03 -17.21 -17.34
CA ALA A 710 24.22 -18.17 -18.44
C ALA A 710 22.92 -18.66 -19.11
N SER A 711 21.74 -18.16 -18.73
CA SER A 711 20.46 -18.58 -19.32
C SER A 711 20.30 -18.13 -20.78
N THR A 712 19.88 -19.06 -21.66
CA THR A 712 19.69 -18.84 -23.10
C THR A 712 18.35 -18.16 -23.41
N GLN A 713 18.27 -17.31 -24.45
CA GLN A 713 16.97 -16.78 -24.89
C GLN A 713 16.16 -17.86 -25.64
N PRO A 714 14.84 -17.99 -25.39
CA PRO A 714 14.01 -19.06 -25.97
C PRO A 714 13.76 -18.96 -27.48
N GLY A 715 14.02 -17.80 -28.09
CA GLY A 715 13.64 -17.53 -29.48
C GLY A 715 12.13 -17.31 -29.64
N VAL A 716 11.60 -17.65 -30.82
CA VAL A 716 10.15 -17.62 -31.09
C VAL A 716 9.59 -19.00 -30.73
N LEU A 717 8.76 -19.06 -29.69
CA LEU A 717 8.12 -20.30 -29.27
C LEU A 717 7.00 -20.72 -30.24
N SER A 718 6.96 -22.01 -30.60
CA SER A 718 5.93 -22.59 -31.47
C SER A 718 4.64 -22.87 -30.69
N GLY A 719 4.77 -23.26 -29.43
CA GLY A 719 3.66 -23.53 -28.51
C GLY A 719 3.65 -24.93 -27.92
N GLU A 720 4.68 -25.75 -28.14
CA GLU A 720 4.77 -27.08 -27.52
C GLU A 720 5.27 -26.97 -26.07
N ILE A 721 4.62 -27.70 -25.16
CA ILE A 721 4.97 -27.72 -23.73
C ILE A 721 5.01 -29.18 -23.27
N GLU A 722 6.09 -29.58 -22.62
CA GLU A 722 6.27 -30.94 -22.13
C GLU A 722 6.70 -30.94 -20.65
N ALA A 723 6.04 -31.74 -19.83
CA ALA A 723 6.48 -32.11 -18.49
C ALA A 723 6.94 -33.56 -18.52
N ARG A 724 8.19 -33.82 -18.12
CA ARG A 724 8.75 -35.17 -17.99
C ARG A 724 9.00 -35.49 -16.53
N ASN A 725 8.32 -36.52 -16.01
CA ASN A 725 8.55 -37.14 -14.70
C ASN A 725 8.66 -36.12 -13.54
N LEU A 726 7.77 -35.12 -13.53
CA LEU A 726 7.81 -34.04 -12.54
C LEU A 726 7.39 -34.54 -11.16
N SER A 727 8.30 -34.43 -10.19
CA SER A 727 7.97 -34.55 -8.77
C SER A 727 8.36 -33.28 -8.01
N PHE A 728 7.50 -32.85 -7.07
CA PHE A 728 7.66 -31.58 -6.36
C PHE A 728 7.12 -31.62 -4.92
N ARG A 729 7.78 -30.89 -4.02
CA ARG A 729 7.37 -30.60 -2.64
C ARG A 729 7.75 -29.15 -2.30
N TYR A 730 6.96 -28.49 -1.45
CA TYR A 730 7.23 -27.09 -1.05
C TYR A 730 8.42 -26.95 -0.09
N THR A 731 8.57 -27.91 0.83
CA THR A 731 9.66 -28.03 1.81
C THR A 731 10.38 -29.36 1.61
N ASP A 732 11.69 -29.41 1.86
CA ASP A 732 12.50 -30.60 1.58
C ASP A 732 12.04 -31.83 2.39
N ASP A 733 11.66 -31.62 3.65
CA ASP A 733 11.07 -32.63 4.54
C ASP A 733 9.56 -32.86 4.33
N GLY A 734 8.93 -32.16 3.38
CA GLY A 734 7.50 -32.23 3.11
C GLY A 734 7.07 -33.42 2.23
N PRO A 735 5.78 -33.80 2.23
CA PRO A 735 5.25 -34.77 1.29
C PRO A 735 5.35 -34.26 -0.16
N LEU A 736 5.42 -35.20 -1.11
CA LEU A 736 5.29 -34.86 -2.52
C LEU A 736 3.86 -34.37 -2.81
N VAL A 737 3.76 -33.18 -3.39
CA VAL A 737 2.51 -32.58 -3.89
C VAL A 737 2.26 -33.00 -5.33
N LEU A 738 3.33 -33.23 -6.09
CA LEU A 738 3.30 -33.88 -7.40
C LEU A 738 4.32 -35.01 -7.39
N ASP A 739 3.98 -36.11 -8.05
CA ASP A 739 4.74 -37.34 -8.04
C ASP A 739 4.67 -38.03 -9.41
N ASP A 740 5.79 -38.03 -10.14
CA ASP A 740 5.94 -38.60 -11.49
C ASP A 740 4.90 -38.10 -12.52
N VAL A 741 4.62 -36.79 -12.51
CA VAL A 741 3.69 -36.18 -13.46
C VAL A 741 4.35 -35.98 -14.82
N SER A 742 3.83 -36.68 -15.84
CA SER A 742 4.25 -36.52 -17.23
C SER A 742 3.08 -36.13 -18.13
N LEU A 743 3.25 -35.12 -18.98
CA LEU A 743 2.27 -34.69 -19.99
C LEU A 743 2.96 -33.94 -21.12
N GLN A 744 2.43 -34.02 -22.33
CA GLN A 744 2.88 -33.25 -23.50
C GLN A 744 1.67 -32.53 -24.11
N VAL A 745 1.77 -31.22 -24.35
CA VAL A 745 0.74 -30.37 -24.97
C VAL A 745 1.24 -29.92 -26.34
N ARG A 746 0.42 -30.11 -27.38
CA ARG A 746 0.76 -29.80 -28.77
C ARG A 746 0.51 -28.32 -29.07
N PRO A 747 1.23 -27.71 -30.04
CA PRO A 747 0.96 -26.34 -30.49
C PRO A 747 -0.51 -26.12 -30.88
N GLY A 748 -1.13 -25.08 -30.31
CA GLY A 748 -2.54 -24.70 -30.57
C GLY A 748 -3.59 -25.50 -29.79
N GLU A 749 -3.22 -26.60 -29.12
CA GLU A 749 -4.14 -27.50 -28.42
C GLU A 749 -4.78 -26.84 -27.18
N PHE A 750 -6.05 -27.11 -26.93
CA PHE A 750 -6.74 -26.79 -25.67
C PHE A 750 -6.74 -27.99 -24.72
N VAL A 751 -5.95 -27.88 -23.65
CA VAL A 751 -5.88 -28.88 -22.57
C VAL A 751 -6.53 -28.33 -21.29
N ALA A 752 -7.54 -29.05 -20.79
CA ALA A 752 -8.17 -28.78 -19.50
C ALA A 752 -7.60 -29.70 -18.41
N ILE A 753 -7.15 -29.13 -17.30
CA ILE A 753 -6.67 -29.86 -16.11
C ILE A 753 -7.77 -29.86 -15.05
N VAL A 754 -8.18 -31.05 -14.62
CA VAL A 754 -9.30 -31.27 -13.69
C VAL A 754 -8.92 -32.22 -12.56
N GLY A 755 -9.64 -32.16 -11.44
CA GLY A 755 -9.36 -33.00 -10.26
C GLY A 755 -9.87 -32.35 -8.97
N PRO A 756 -9.89 -33.09 -7.84
CA PRO A 756 -10.36 -32.56 -6.56
C PRO A 756 -9.52 -31.36 -6.08
N SER A 757 -10.03 -30.63 -5.09
CA SER A 757 -9.24 -29.57 -4.45
C SER A 757 -8.02 -30.18 -3.75
N GLY A 758 -6.87 -29.49 -3.80
CA GLY A 758 -5.62 -29.95 -3.17
C GLY A 758 -4.77 -30.95 -3.96
N CYS A 759 -5.24 -31.54 -5.08
CA CYS A 759 -4.46 -32.56 -5.83
C CYS A 759 -3.26 -32.03 -6.66
N GLY A 760 -2.82 -30.78 -6.45
CA GLY A 760 -1.63 -30.22 -7.08
C GLY A 760 -1.82 -29.45 -8.40
N LYS A 761 -3.05 -29.24 -8.88
CA LYS A 761 -3.33 -28.56 -10.18
C LYS A 761 -2.60 -27.22 -10.34
N SER A 762 -2.82 -26.26 -9.44
CA SER A 762 -2.16 -24.94 -9.49
C SER A 762 -0.65 -25.04 -9.23
N THR A 763 -0.18 -26.06 -8.50
CA THR A 763 1.25 -26.36 -8.33
C THR A 763 1.89 -26.80 -9.65
N LEU A 764 1.22 -27.65 -10.43
CA LEU A 764 1.65 -28.06 -11.77
C LEU A 764 1.73 -26.84 -12.70
N LEU A 765 0.71 -25.97 -12.70
CA LEU A 765 0.72 -24.74 -13.49
C LEU A 765 1.89 -23.82 -13.11
N ARG A 766 2.19 -23.66 -11.81
CA ARG A 766 3.33 -22.88 -11.31
C ARG A 766 4.69 -23.45 -11.74
N LEU A 767 4.83 -24.77 -11.82
CA LEU A 767 6.03 -25.41 -12.39
C LEU A 767 6.14 -25.16 -13.89
N LEU A 768 5.04 -25.29 -14.65
CA LEU A 768 5.04 -25.02 -16.09
C LEU A 768 5.43 -23.57 -16.40
N ILE A 769 4.95 -22.61 -15.60
CA ILE A 769 5.30 -21.17 -15.72
C ILE A 769 6.72 -20.87 -15.18
N GLY A 770 7.34 -21.79 -14.44
CA GLY A 770 8.69 -21.65 -13.88
C GLY A 770 8.78 -20.86 -12.57
N PHE A 771 7.67 -20.65 -11.84
CA PHE A 771 7.70 -19.98 -10.54
C PHE A 771 8.34 -20.82 -9.44
N ASP A 772 8.15 -22.14 -9.53
CA ASP A 772 8.76 -23.13 -8.65
C ASP A 772 9.69 -24.05 -9.47
N LYS A 773 10.62 -24.74 -8.81
CA LYS A 773 11.55 -25.68 -9.46
C LYS A 773 11.21 -27.11 -9.01
N PRO A 774 11.12 -28.08 -9.94
CA PRO A 774 10.86 -29.47 -9.57
C PRO A 774 12.05 -30.07 -8.81
N VAL A 775 11.77 -31.12 -8.01
CA VAL A 775 12.79 -31.92 -7.32
C VAL A 775 13.44 -32.90 -8.30
N SER A 776 12.62 -33.48 -9.18
CA SER A 776 13.03 -34.36 -10.28
C SER A 776 12.14 -34.12 -11.50
N GLY A 777 12.66 -34.46 -12.68
CA GLY A 777 12.01 -34.18 -13.95
C GLY A 777 12.35 -32.80 -14.52
N SER A 778 11.78 -32.47 -15.68
CA SER A 778 12.00 -31.20 -16.38
C SER A 778 10.74 -30.71 -17.08
N VAL A 779 10.67 -29.38 -17.25
CA VAL A 779 9.67 -28.71 -18.10
C VAL A 779 10.38 -28.24 -19.36
N LEU A 780 9.89 -28.63 -20.52
CA LEU A 780 10.44 -28.25 -21.82
C LEU A 780 9.45 -27.38 -22.58
N TYR A 781 9.97 -26.37 -23.27
CA TYR A 781 9.26 -25.52 -24.23
C TYR A 781 9.89 -25.75 -25.61
N ASP A 782 9.12 -26.27 -26.57
CA ASP A 782 9.62 -26.68 -27.90
C ASP A 782 10.92 -27.53 -27.80
N GLY A 783 10.97 -28.47 -26.85
CA GLY A 783 12.12 -29.35 -26.59
C GLY A 783 13.29 -28.71 -25.82
N GLN A 784 13.22 -27.43 -25.43
CA GLN A 784 14.24 -26.73 -24.64
C GLN A 784 13.87 -26.69 -23.15
N ASP A 785 14.76 -27.13 -22.26
CA ASP A 785 14.53 -27.13 -20.81
C ASP A 785 14.41 -25.70 -20.23
N LEU A 786 13.28 -25.41 -19.57
CA LEU A 786 12.97 -24.16 -18.89
C LEU A 786 14.02 -23.74 -17.83
N ALA A 787 14.75 -24.70 -17.25
CA ALA A 787 15.83 -24.40 -16.31
C ALA A 787 17.08 -23.82 -17.00
N SER A 788 17.25 -24.05 -18.31
CA SER A 788 18.33 -23.51 -19.14
C SER A 788 17.99 -22.17 -19.80
N LEU A 789 16.70 -21.85 -19.91
CA LEU A 789 16.18 -20.67 -20.59
C LEU A 789 16.10 -19.43 -19.67
N ASP A 790 16.02 -18.24 -20.28
CA ASP A 790 15.57 -17.02 -19.61
C ASP A 790 14.06 -17.13 -19.34
N GLN A 791 13.71 -17.54 -18.12
CA GLN A 791 12.34 -17.68 -17.65
C GLN A 791 11.54 -16.36 -17.71
N ALA A 792 12.21 -15.20 -17.62
CA ALA A 792 11.54 -13.92 -17.84
C ALA A 792 11.24 -13.67 -19.32
N ALA A 793 12.05 -14.18 -20.25
CA ALA A 793 11.74 -14.17 -21.68
C ALA A 793 10.60 -15.13 -22.03
N VAL A 794 10.62 -16.37 -21.52
CA VAL A 794 9.53 -17.35 -21.72
C VAL A 794 8.20 -16.77 -21.24
N ARG A 795 8.16 -16.18 -20.03
CA ARG A 795 6.95 -15.54 -19.49
C ARG A 795 6.52 -14.27 -20.23
N ARG A 796 7.40 -13.58 -20.98
CA ARG A 796 6.98 -12.49 -21.90
C ARG A 796 6.22 -13.01 -23.12
N SER A 797 6.53 -14.23 -23.58
CA SER A 797 5.88 -14.90 -24.72
C SER A 797 4.59 -15.65 -24.37
N CYS A 798 4.27 -15.78 -23.07
CA CYS A 798 3.06 -16.43 -22.58
C CYS A 798 2.06 -15.39 -22.05
N GLY A 799 0.76 -15.67 -22.19
CA GLY A 799 -0.29 -14.99 -21.42
C GLY A 799 -0.65 -15.83 -20.19
N VAL A 800 -0.70 -15.22 -19.02
CA VAL A 800 -0.91 -15.92 -17.75
C VAL A 800 -1.97 -15.20 -16.93
N VAL A 801 -3.01 -15.92 -16.50
CA VAL A 801 -3.98 -15.43 -15.51
C VAL A 801 -4.00 -16.42 -14.35
N LEU A 802 -3.53 -15.97 -13.19
CA LEU A 802 -3.46 -16.76 -11.95
C LEU A 802 -4.71 -16.59 -11.09
N GLN A 803 -4.97 -17.56 -10.23
CA GLN A 803 -6.02 -17.48 -9.22
C GLN A 803 -5.81 -16.25 -8.33
N ASN A 804 -6.89 -15.50 -8.04
CA ASN A 804 -6.88 -14.27 -7.25
C ASN A 804 -6.00 -13.11 -7.77
N ALA A 805 -5.61 -13.12 -9.04
CA ALA A 805 -4.89 -11.99 -9.64
C ALA A 805 -5.69 -10.67 -9.56
N GLN A 806 -4.99 -9.56 -9.33
CA GLN A 806 -5.56 -8.22 -9.29
C GLN A 806 -4.86 -7.32 -10.32
N PRO A 807 -5.59 -6.41 -10.99
CA PRO A 807 -4.97 -5.41 -11.85
C PRO A 807 -4.10 -4.47 -11.01
N PHE A 808 -3.12 -3.85 -11.65
CA PHE A 808 -2.35 -2.77 -11.04
C PHE A 808 -3.23 -1.52 -10.85
N THR A 809 -2.88 -0.66 -9.88
CA THR A 809 -3.50 0.66 -9.78
C THR A 809 -3.05 1.53 -10.94
N GLY A 810 -3.99 2.03 -11.74
CA GLY A 810 -3.72 2.79 -12.97
C GLY A 810 -5.00 2.97 -13.80
N SER A 811 -4.90 3.49 -15.02
CA SER A 811 -6.04 3.47 -15.95
C SER A 811 -6.28 2.04 -16.49
N ILE A 812 -7.45 1.78 -17.07
CA ILE A 812 -7.71 0.52 -17.78
C ILE A 812 -6.69 0.29 -18.91
N LEU A 813 -6.29 1.36 -19.61
CA LEU A 813 -5.22 1.32 -20.60
C LEU A 813 -3.90 0.82 -19.98
N ASP A 814 -3.46 1.40 -18.87
CA ASP A 814 -2.24 0.97 -18.16
C ASP A 814 -2.36 -0.47 -17.66
N CYS A 815 -3.55 -0.89 -17.21
CA CYS A 815 -3.80 -2.26 -16.77
C CYS A 815 -3.64 -3.26 -17.92
N ILE A 816 -4.21 -2.98 -19.09
CA ILE A 816 -4.14 -3.86 -20.27
C ILE A 816 -2.72 -3.88 -20.84
N CYS A 817 -2.11 -2.71 -21.04
CA CYS A 817 -0.77 -2.57 -21.64
C CYS A 817 0.37 -3.03 -20.71
N GLY A 818 0.18 -2.87 -19.39
CA GLY A 818 1.18 -3.19 -18.38
C GLY A 818 2.43 -2.32 -18.51
N ALA A 819 3.57 -2.95 -18.80
CA ALA A 819 4.88 -2.28 -18.90
C ALA A 819 5.35 -2.02 -20.34
N GLU A 820 4.55 -2.38 -21.35
CA GLU A 820 4.90 -2.23 -22.77
C GLU A 820 4.02 -1.19 -23.45
N VAL A 821 4.56 -0.52 -24.47
CA VAL A 821 3.83 0.51 -25.22
C VAL A 821 3.01 -0.16 -26.34
N PHE A 822 1.70 -0.22 -26.13
CA PHE A 822 0.71 -0.59 -27.14
C PHE A 822 -0.09 0.63 -27.57
N THR A 823 -0.71 0.57 -28.75
CA THR A 823 -1.64 1.63 -29.17
C THR A 823 -3.01 1.46 -28.53
N GLN A 824 -3.83 2.52 -28.52
CA GLN A 824 -5.17 2.46 -27.91
C GLN A 824 -6.09 1.48 -28.66
N GLU A 825 -5.90 1.31 -29.97
CA GLU A 825 -6.61 0.33 -30.79
C GLU A 825 -6.26 -1.12 -30.38
N GLU A 826 -4.99 -1.40 -30.09
CA GLU A 826 -4.54 -2.72 -29.61
C GLU A 826 -5.12 -3.05 -28.23
N ALA A 827 -5.23 -2.04 -27.35
CA ALA A 827 -5.90 -2.20 -26.05
C ALA A 827 -7.42 -2.43 -26.21
N TRP A 828 -8.08 -1.77 -27.17
CA TRP A 828 -9.48 -2.05 -27.52
C TRP A 828 -9.68 -3.44 -28.11
N GLU A 829 -8.79 -3.91 -29.00
CA GLU A 829 -8.81 -5.28 -29.51
C GLU A 829 -8.65 -6.31 -28.38
N ALA A 830 -7.72 -6.08 -27.46
CA ALA A 830 -7.50 -6.94 -26.30
C ALA A 830 -8.73 -6.98 -25.37
N ALA A 831 -9.37 -5.83 -25.12
CA ALA A 831 -10.62 -5.74 -24.38
C ALA A 831 -11.79 -6.43 -25.11
N ALA A 832 -11.84 -6.39 -26.44
CA ALA A 832 -12.85 -7.10 -27.23
C ALA A 832 -12.66 -8.63 -27.16
N MET A 833 -11.42 -9.12 -27.32
CA MET A 833 -11.09 -10.54 -27.18
C MET A 833 -11.40 -11.10 -25.77
N ALA A 834 -11.45 -10.23 -24.75
CA ALA A 834 -11.81 -10.58 -23.38
C ALA A 834 -13.30 -10.35 -23.04
N GLY A 835 -14.14 -9.92 -24.00
CA GLY A 835 -15.55 -9.60 -23.75
C GLY A 835 -15.77 -8.41 -22.80
N LEU A 836 -14.80 -7.49 -22.70
CA LEU A 836 -14.81 -6.33 -21.79
C LEU A 836 -15.12 -5.00 -22.49
N ALA A 837 -15.03 -4.93 -23.82
CA ALA A 837 -15.14 -3.68 -24.57
C ALA A 837 -16.44 -2.90 -24.31
N GLU A 838 -17.60 -3.58 -24.26
CA GLU A 838 -18.88 -2.91 -24.00
C GLU A 838 -19.01 -2.37 -22.56
N ASP A 839 -18.42 -3.05 -21.58
CA ASP A 839 -18.35 -2.54 -20.20
C ASP A 839 -17.51 -1.25 -20.16
N ILE A 840 -16.36 -1.24 -20.82
CA ILE A 840 -15.46 -0.07 -20.88
C ILE A 840 -16.15 1.11 -21.57
N LYS A 841 -16.86 0.88 -22.67
CA LYS A 841 -17.63 1.93 -23.37
C LYS A 841 -18.70 2.59 -22.49
N ARG A 842 -19.23 1.87 -21.49
CA ARG A 842 -20.21 2.39 -20.52
C ARG A 842 -19.58 3.13 -19.34
N MET A 843 -18.26 3.07 -19.18
CA MET A 843 -17.55 3.82 -18.14
C MET A 843 -17.33 5.27 -18.59
N PRO A 844 -17.50 6.28 -17.72
CA PRO A 844 -17.41 7.70 -18.10
C PRO A 844 -16.11 8.11 -18.82
N MET A 845 -15.00 7.40 -18.54
CA MET A 845 -13.67 7.68 -19.08
C MET A 845 -13.13 6.61 -20.03
N GLY A 846 -13.94 5.61 -20.41
CA GLY A 846 -13.51 4.53 -21.29
C GLY A 846 -12.23 3.85 -20.78
N LEU A 847 -11.25 3.67 -21.67
CA LEU A 847 -9.93 3.12 -21.34
C LEU A 847 -9.12 3.98 -20.33
N HIS A 848 -9.45 5.26 -20.18
CA HIS A 848 -8.80 6.15 -19.20
C HIS A 848 -9.45 6.10 -17.81
N THR A 849 -10.47 5.26 -17.61
CA THR A 849 -11.09 5.04 -16.30
C THR A 849 -10.04 4.51 -15.32
N MET A 850 -9.87 5.21 -14.20
CA MET A 850 -8.90 4.87 -13.17
C MET A 850 -9.41 3.73 -12.28
N ILE A 851 -8.65 2.65 -12.22
CA ILE A 851 -8.87 1.53 -11.30
C ILE A 851 -7.94 1.72 -10.10
N ALA A 852 -8.55 1.90 -8.93
CA ALA A 852 -7.85 2.00 -7.65
C ALA A 852 -8.35 0.93 -6.69
N GLY A 853 -7.51 -0.08 -6.44
CA GLY A 853 -7.82 -1.19 -5.53
C GLY A 853 -9.02 -2.05 -5.95
N GLY A 854 -9.43 -2.95 -5.06
CA GLY A 854 -10.41 -4.01 -5.37
C GLY A 854 -11.87 -3.57 -5.47
N GLY A 855 -12.20 -2.30 -5.25
CA GLY A 855 -13.59 -1.81 -5.11
C GLY A 855 -14.21 -1.15 -6.36
N SER A 856 -13.40 -0.78 -7.37
CA SER A 856 -13.87 0.01 -8.53
C SER A 856 -14.49 -0.81 -9.65
N ILE A 857 -14.32 -2.14 -9.65
CA ILE A 857 -14.82 -3.05 -10.70
C ILE A 857 -15.34 -4.37 -10.11
N SER A 858 -16.34 -4.96 -10.77
CA SER A 858 -16.91 -6.24 -10.36
C SER A 858 -15.91 -7.40 -10.48
N GLY A 859 -16.18 -8.53 -9.82
CA GLY A 859 -15.31 -9.72 -9.90
C GLY A 859 -15.14 -10.26 -11.33
N GLY A 860 -16.22 -10.29 -12.12
CA GLY A 860 -16.19 -10.71 -13.52
C GLY A 860 -15.48 -9.70 -14.43
N GLN A 861 -15.67 -8.40 -14.22
CA GLN A 861 -14.91 -7.34 -14.91
C GLN A 861 -13.41 -7.45 -14.63
N ARG A 862 -13.04 -7.73 -13.38
CA ARG A 862 -11.64 -7.93 -12.96
C ARG A 862 -11.02 -9.13 -13.65
N GLN A 863 -11.70 -10.28 -13.71
CA GLN A 863 -11.21 -11.46 -14.45
C GLN A 863 -11.04 -11.15 -15.94
N ARG A 864 -12.06 -10.55 -16.58
CA ARG A 864 -11.97 -10.09 -17.98
C ARG A 864 -10.79 -9.14 -18.22
N LEU A 865 -10.51 -8.21 -17.30
CA LEU A 865 -9.40 -7.26 -17.44
C LEU A 865 -8.04 -7.97 -17.38
N MET A 866 -7.88 -8.96 -16.49
CA MET A 866 -6.68 -9.79 -16.45
C MET A 866 -6.53 -10.65 -17.72
N ILE A 867 -7.64 -11.14 -18.28
CA ILE A 867 -7.64 -11.85 -19.58
C ILE A 867 -7.23 -10.90 -20.71
N ALA A 868 -7.77 -9.67 -20.77
CA ALA A 868 -7.36 -8.67 -21.76
C ALA A 868 -5.84 -8.37 -21.67
N GLN A 869 -5.31 -8.20 -20.45
CA GLN A 869 -3.87 -8.03 -20.22
C GLN A 869 -3.05 -9.23 -20.71
N ALA A 870 -3.54 -10.47 -20.53
CA ALA A 870 -2.88 -11.66 -21.06
C ALA A 870 -2.94 -11.75 -22.60
N LEU A 871 -3.99 -11.20 -23.23
CA LEU A 871 -4.23 -11.30 -24.68
C LEU A 871 -3.64 -10.16 -25.51
N VAL A 872 -3.32 -9.00 -24.93
CA VAL A 872 -2.77 -7.84 -25.68
C VAL A 872 -1.50 -8.18 -26.48
N ARG A 873 -0.67 -9.09 -25.95
CA ARG A 873 0.56 -9.58 -26.61
C ARG A 873 0.32 -10.61 -27.71
N ARG A 874 -0.92 -11.07 -27.92
CA ARG A 874 -1.28 -12.19 -28.81
C ARG A 874 -0.38 -13.43 -28.61
N PRO A 875 -0.24 -13.94 -27.37
CA PRO A 875 0.72 -14.97 -27.03
C PRO A 875 0.39 -16.31 -27.71
N ARG A 876 1.43 -17.11 -27.97
CA ARG A 876 1.29 -18.49 -28.48
C ARG A 876 0.90 -19.51 -27.42
N ILE A 877 1.10 -19.17 -26.14
CA ILE A 877 0.86 -20.03 -24.99
C ILE A 877 0.02 -19.26 -23.96
N LEU A 878 -1.04 -19.88 -23.47
CA LEU A 878 -1.96 -19.34 -22.48
C LEU A 878 -2.10 -20.29 -21.29
N PHE A 879 -1.89 -19.75 -20.09
CA PHE A 879 -2.09 -20.44 -18.81
C PHE A 879 -3.20 -19.75 -18.01
N PHE A 880 -4.28 -20.46 -17.71
CA PHE A 880 -5.41 -19.93 -16.94
C PHE A 880 -5.68 -20.80 -15.70
N ASP A 881 -5.55 -20.23 -14.50
CA ASP A 881 -5.89 -20.86 -13.23
C ASP A 881 -7.26 -20.34 -12.76
N GLU A 882 -8.32 -21.13 -12.98
CA GLU A 882 -9.72 -20.79 -12.69
C GLU A 882 -10.23 -19.47 -13.33
N ALA A 883 -9.52 -18.89 -14.31
CA ALA A 883 -9.80 -17.55 -14.84
C ALA A 883 -11.18 -17.38 -15.52
N THR A 884 -11.82 -18.48 -15.94
CA THR A 884 -13.16 -18.49 -16.52
C THR A 884 -14.28 -18.72 -15.49
N SER A 885 -13.93 -18.96 -14.22
CA SER A 885 -14.87 -19.42 -13.18
C SER A 885 -15.94 -18.40 -12.77
N ALA A 886 -15.67 -17.10 -12.88
CA ALA A 886 -16.64 -16.02 -12.58
C ALA A 886 -17.06 -15.22 -13.83
N LEU A 887 -16.79 -15.73 -15.02
CA LEU A 887 -17.37 -15.23 -16.27
C LEU A 887 -18.80 -15.76 -16.44
N ASP A 888 -19.66 -15.01 -17.10
CA ASP A 888 -20.90 -15.55 -17.67
C ASP A 888 -20.61 -16.43 -18.91
N ASN A 889 -21.62 -17.15 -19.39
CA ASN A 889 -21.45 -18.09 -20.51
C ASN A 889 -21.15 -17.42 -21.86
N GLU A 890 -21.64 -16.20 -22.09
CA GLU A 890 -21.42 -15.46 -23.34
C GLU A 890 -19.98 -14.96 -23.39
N THR A 891 -19.52 -14.30 -22.33
CA THR A 891 -18.13 -13.88 -22.15
C THR A 891 -17.16 -15.07 -22.21
N GLN A 892 -17.48 -16.20 -21.56
CA GLN A 892 -16.66 -17.41 -21.63
C GLN A 892 -16.48 -17.88 -23.08
N ARG A 893 -17.56 -17.86 -23.89
CA ARG A 893 -17.49 -18.23 -25.31
C ARG A 893 -16.62 -17.26 -26.12
N ILE A 894 -16.77 -15.94 -25.92
CA ILE A 894 -15.96 -14.91 -26.59
C ILE A 894 -14.46 -15.14 -26.35
N VAL A 895 -14.07 -15.45 -25.10
CA VAL A 895 -12.67 -15.74 -24.75
C VAL A 895 -12.17 -17.03 -25.43
N ILE A 896 -12.97 -18.09 -25.44
CA ILE A 896 -12.61 -19.37 -26.09
C ILE A 896 -12.45 -19.19 -27.61
N GLU A 897 -13.38 -18.51 -28.27
CA GLU A 897 -13.33 -18.22 -29.71
C GLU A 897 -12.13 -17.33 -30.07
N SER A 898 -11.90 -16.26 -29.31
CA SER A 898 -10.77 -15.34 -29.52
C SER A 898 -9.42 -16.03 -29.36
N THR A 899 -9.27 -16.86 -28.33
CA THR A 899 -8.01 -17.60 -28.08
C THR A 899 -7.79 -18.72 -29.08
N ARG A 900 -8.85 -19.33 -29.62
CA ARG A 900 -8.77 -20.28 -30.74
C ARG A 900 -8.34 -19.57 -32.04
N ALA A 901 -8.85 -18.36 -32.30
CA ALA A 901 -8.48 -17.56 -33.48
C ALA A 901 -7.00 -17.12 -33.48
N LEU A 902 -6.37 -16.97 -32.30
CA LEU A 902 -4.93 -16.72 -32.17
C LEU A 902 -4.05 -17.96 -32.47
N ASN A 903 -4.67 -19.14 -32.61
CA ASN A 903 -4.00 -20.45 -32.62
C ASN A 903 -3.02 -20.60 -31.44
N ALA A 904 -3.49 -20.27 -30.24
CA ALA A 904 -2.71 -20.36 -29.01
C ALA A 904 -2.89 -21.72 -28.33
N THR A 905 -1.80 -22.32 -27.88
CA THR A 905 -1.81 -23.44 -26.93
C THR A 905 -2.43 -22.97 -25.62
N ARG A 906 -3.42 -23.70 -25.10
CA ARG A 906 -4.23 -23.28 -23.93
C ARG A 906 -4.17 -24.37 -22.87
N VAL A 907 -3.60 -24.06 -21.71
CA VAL A 907 -3.57 -24.92 -20.53
C VAL A 907 -4.41 -24.28 -19.43
N VAL A 908 -5.57 -24.87 -19.14
CA VAL A 908 -6.60 -24.26 -18.27
C VAL A 908 -6.94 -25.19 -17.12
N ILE A 909 -6.86 -24.71 -15.88
CA ILE A 909 -7.42 -25.40 -14.73
C ILE A 909 -8.93 -25.13 -14.72
N ALA A 910 -9.72 -26.16 -15.03
CA ALA A 910 -11.13 -26.06 -15.29
C ALA A 910 -11.96 -26.65 -14.14
N HIS A 911 -12.93 -25.88 -13.66
CA HIS A 911 -13.87 -26.30 -12.61
C HIS A 911 -15.33 -26.36 -13.09
N ARG A 912 -15.63 -25.80 -14.27
CA ARG A 912 -16.94 -25.85 -14.92
C ARG A 912 -16.97 -26.92 -16.01
N LEU A 913 -18.02 -27.73 -16.04
CA LEU A 913 -18.22 -28.77 -17.05
C LEU A 913 -18.16 -28.24 -18.49
N SER A 914 -18.72 -27.06 -18.78
CA SER A 914 -18.65 -26.45 -20.13
C SER A 914 -17.22 -26.29 -20.62
N THR A 915 -16.35 -25.66 -19.81
CA THR A 915 -14.92 -25.49 -20.12
C THR A 915 -14.17 -26.80 -20.30
N VAL A 916 -14.63 -27.89 -19.66
CA VAL A 916 -14.04 -29.24 -19.79
C VAL A 916 -14.49 -29.92 -21.08
N LEU A 917 -15.76 -29.75 -21.48
CA LEU A 917 -16.32 -30.29 -22.72
C LEU A 917 -15.78 -29.59 -23.97
N ASP A 918 -15.48 -28.29 -23.87
CA ASP A 918 -14.90 -27.49 -24.95
C ASP A 918 -13.41 -27.80 -25.23
N ALA A 919 -12.75 -28.61 -24.38
CA ALA A 919 -11.33 -28.92 -24.47
C ALA A 919 -11.03 -29.99 -25.53
N ASP A 920 -9.93 -29.82 -26.27
CA ASP A 920 -9.46 -30.82 -27.22
C ASP A 920 -8.95 -32.09 -26.48
N ARG A 921 -8.42 -31.91 -25.25
CA ARG A 921 -8.04 -33.00 -24.33
C ARG A 921 -8.20 -32.59 -22.87
N VAL A 922 -8.55 -33.55 -22.01
CA VAL A 922 -8.65 -33.39 -20.55
C VAL A 922 -7.55 -34.20 -19.88
N ILE A 923 -6.96 -33.65 -18.82
CA ILE A 923 -6.01 -34.31 -17.91
C ILE A 923 -6.64 -34.35 -16.52
N VAL A 924 -6.91 -35.55 -16.01
CA VAL A 924 -7.47 -35.77 -14.68
C VAL A 924 -6.33 -36.05 -13.69
N MET A 925 -6.24 -35.24 -12.65
CA MET A 925 -5.26 -35.40 -11.57
C MET A 925 -5.93 -35.89 -10.28
N SER A 926 -5.30 -36.84 -9.59
CA SER A 926 -5.64 -37.23 -8.22
C SER A 926 -4.34 -37.47 -7.46
N ASP A 927 -4.29 -37.05 -6.19
CA ASP A 927 -3.20 -37.42 -5.26
C ASP A 927 -1.78 -37.12 -5.79
N GLY A 928 -1.63 -35.99 -6.49
CA GLY A 928 -0.37 -35.53 -7.08
C GLY A 928 0.04 -36.22 -8.38
N ARG A 929 -0.80 -37.11 -8.93
CA ARG A 929 -0.52 -37.90 -10.14
C ARG A 929 -1.55 -37.66 -11.24
N VAL A 930 -1.18 -37.89 -12.50
CA VAL A 930 -2.12 -37.98 -13.63
C VAL A 930 -2.74 -39.37 -13.64
N VAL A 931 -4.06 -39.45 -13.52
CA VAL A 931 -4.81 -40.73 -13.45
C VAL A 931 -5.55 -41.07 -14.74
N GLN A 932 -5.96 -40.07 -15.52
CA GLN A 932 -6.58 -40.25 -16.84
C GLN A 932 -6.21 -39.07 -17.75
N GLN A 933 -6.08 -39.33 -19.05
CA GLN A 933 -5.92 -38.30 -20.07
C GLN A 933 -6.53 -38.74 -21.40
N GLY A 934 -7.17 -37.82 -22.13
CA GLY A 934 -7.85 -38.12 -23.39
C GLY A 934 -8.92 -37.09 -23.77
N PRO A 935 -9.59 -37.24 -24.92
CA PRO A 935 -10.73 -36.40 -25.31
C PRO A 935 -11.85 -36.45 -24.26
N PRO A 936 -12.58 -35.33 -24.02
CA PRO A 936 -13.63 -35.29 -22.99
C PRO A 936 -14.70 -36.38 -23.17
N ALA A 937 -15.11 -36.63 -24.42
CA ALA A 937 -16.16 -37.59 -24.74
C ALA A 937 -15.77 -39.05 -24.41
N GLU A 938 -14.52 -39.44 -24.65
CA GLU A 938 -14.01 -40.78 -24.34
C GLU A 938 -13.92 -41.00 -22.82
N LEU A 939 -13.39 -40.02 -22.09
CA LEU A 939 -13.24 -40.07 -20.63
C LEU A 939 -14.58 -40.00 -19.87
N LEU A 940 -15.64 -39.48 -20.51
CA LEU A 940 -17.00 -39.47 -19.95
C LEU A 940 -17.78 -40.76 -20.26
N ALA A 941 -17.42 -41.47 -21.33
CA ALA A 941 -17.99 -42.77 -21.68
C ALA A 941 -17.51 -43.89 -20.75
N ASP A 942 -16.31 -43.76 -20.17
CA ASP A 942 -15.83 -44.61 -19.08
C ASP A 942 -16.60 -44.34 -17.79
N THR A 943 -17.61 -45.16 -17.51
CA THR A 943 -18.48 -45.05 -16.33
C THR A 943 -17.78 -45.37 -15.00
N ASN A 944 -16.61 -46.02 -15.04
CA ASN A 944 -15.73 -46.22 -13.89
C ASN A 944 -14.65 -45.12 -13.82
N GLY A 945 -14.62 -44.22 -14.79
CA GLY A 945 -13.62 -43.18 -14.93
C GLY A 945 -13.73 -42.09 -13.88
N ARG A 946 -12.58 -41.59 -13.44
CA ARG A 946 -12.50 -40.51 -12.45
C ARG A 946 -13.10 -39.22 -12.97
N LEU A 947 -13.04 -38.94 -14.28
CA LEU A 947 -13.75 -37.82 -14.89
C LEU A 947 -15.27 -37.97 -14.75
N HIS A 948 -15.81 -39.13 -15.14
CA HIS A 948 -17.25 -39.43 -15.05
C HIS A 948 -17.77 -39.26 -13.61
N GLU A 949 -17.01 -39.74 -12.61
CA GLU A 949 -17.35 -39.57 -11.20
C GLU A 949 -17.36 -38.09 -10.76
N LEU A 950 -16.35 -37.30 -11.17
CA LEU A 950 -16.27 -35.87 -10.86
C LEU A 950 -17.45 -35.10 -11.47
N VAL A 951 -17.81 -35.40 -12.72
CA VAL A 951 -18.95 -34.76 -13.40
C VAL A 951 -20.28 -35.17 -12.78
N ARG A 952 -20.47 -36.45 -12.46
CA ARG A 952 -21.66 -36.94 -11.75
C ARG A 952 -21.85 -36.28 -10.37
N ARG A 953 -20.78 -35.86 -9.71
CA ARG A 953 -20.81 -35.08 -8.46
C ARG A 953 -21.14 -33.60 -8.66
N GLN A 954 -20.93 -33.02 -9.85
CA GLN A 954 -21.32 -31.64 -10.18
C GLN A 954 -22.76 -31.51 -10.69
N MET A 955 -23.37 -32.62 -11.12
CA MET A 955 -24.78 -32.68 -11.55
C MET A 955 -25.77 -33.03 -10.43
N ARG A 956 -25.29 -33.12 -9.19
CA ARG A 956 -26.05 -33.34 -7.95
C ARG A 956 -25.93 -32.12 -7.05
#